data_AF-A0A9D6N3F8-F1
#
_entry.id   AF-A0A9D6N3F8-F1
#
_cell.length_a   1.000
_cell.length_b   1.000
_cell.length_c   1.000
_cell.angle_alpha   90.00
_cell.angle_beta   90.00
_cell.angle_gamma   90.00
#
_symmetry.space_group_name_H-M   'P 1'
#
loop_
_entity.id
_entity.type
_entity.pdbx_description
1 polymer ?
#
loop_
_entity_poly.entity_id
_entity_poly.type
_entity_poly.pdbx_seq_one_letter_code
_entity_poly.pdbx_strand_id
1 'polypeptide(L)'
;MLCEIAASGSLLGRKPNIVFVLTDDQGYGDMSCHGHPILKTPNMDRLHDEGVRFTDFHVSPTCSPTRSALMTGRHEFKNGVTHTILERERLTPSAITLAQVLRSAGYATGIFGKWHLGDEPDRWPSRRGFDEMFIHGGGGIGQTYPGSCGDAPGNTYFNPVILHNGVFENTQGYCTDVFFREALRWMDAARGRRPFFAFISCNAPHAPLQVRPEDEARYAGRHGNTNAVKFMGMVANIDDNLGILLARLKEWNLERETLVIFMNDNGTDGGAFVYNAGMRGKKGSAFLGGTRAASFWRWPGTLQPADCGALAAHMDVLPTLMEIAGATNSPALQAQVEGRSLRLLLEDPAAAWPDRELFTHFGRWARFASPDTAKYRACGVRSARWHLVSETGAERPEWMLFDVPADPGEQRDVSGQHPDVVAGMTGAFERWWTSVQPHLVNERAEGPPVNPFKEIFWKQRGGGPSEEDRRLMDPKQNPATATPGANGRKEPSALPTQHELRNIEGWTVRVDRRLTEGAESALGDRALKLIAARLVAIEAVMPAPALEKLRRCGIQIDLSHGALWNMQYHPGAGWLTNHGYSAALEKWVHIPDARRFLSPYENHRQPWALLHELAHAFHDQFLGFENRRVQEAWERFRSHPQYQSVLTSPGGMREHYALTNAKEFFAEMTECYFGSNDFFPFVAGELKKEEPDVFALMKELWGPLPSPEAR
;
A
#
# COMPACT_ATOMS: atom_id res chain seq x y z
N MET A 1 3.22 52.63 -11.94
CA MET A 1 2.46 51.89 -10.91
C MET A 1 3.51 51.26 -10.01
N LEU A 2 3.76 51.88 -8.86
CA LEU A 2 4.82 51.48 -7.93
C LEU A 2 4.44 50.13 -7.32
N CYS A 3 5.32 49.15 -7.43
CA CYS A 3 5.21 47.86 -6.78
C CYS A 3 5.53 48.08 -5.29
N GLU A 4 4.50 48.22 -4.46
CA GLU A 4 4.67 48.24 -3.01
C GLU A 4 5.20 46.89 -2.56
N ILE A 5 6.43 46.89 -2.05
CA ILE A 5 7.02 45.77 -1.31
C ILE A 5 6.12 45.56 -0.09
N ALA A 6 5.28 44.53 -0.13
CA ALA A 6 4.49 44.12 1.02
C ALA A 6 5.46 43.73 2.14
N ALA A 7 5.48 44.54 3.20
CA ALA A 7 6.24 44.23 4.41
C ALA A 7 5.84 42.84 4.94
N SER A 8 6.84 42.01 5.27
CA SER A 8 6.70 40.70 5.90
C SER A 8 6.11 40.84 7.31
N GLY A 9 4.81 41.11 7.39
CA GLY A 9 4.09 41.23 8.65
C GLY A 9 3.78 39.85 9.23
N SER A 10 3.78 39.75 10.56
CA SER A 10 3.41 38.53 11.28
C SER A 10 2.12 37.90 10.75
N LEU A 11 2.11 36.58 10.61
CA LEU A 11 0.96 35.77 10.21
C LEU A 11 -0.01 35.51 11.37
N LEU A 12 0.40 35.81 12.61
CA LEU A 12 -0.37 35.56 13.82
C LEU A 12 -1.72 36.30 13.76
N GLY A 13 -2.81 35.55 13.87
CA GLY A 13 -4.16 36.10 13.92
C GLY A 13 -4.64 36.78 12.64
N ARG A 14 -4.01 36.53 11.48
CA ARG A 14 -4.43 37.12 10.20
C ARG A 14 -5.79 36.65 9.69
N LYS A 15 -6.23 35.46 10.10
CA LYS A 15 -7.54 34.89 9.78
C LYS A 15 -7.91 34.84 8.28
N PRO A 16 -7.06 34.30 7.39
CA PRO A 16 -7.41 34.13 5.98
C PRO A 16 -8.51 33.07 5.81
N ASN A 17 -9.13 33.01 4.63
CA ASN A 17 -9.78 31.78 4.20
C ASN A 17 -8.72 30.67 4.06
N ILE A 18 -9.10 29.43 4.34
CA ILE A 18 -8.21 28.29 4.26
C ILE A 18 -8.85 27.25 3.34
N VAL A 19 -8.14 26.86 2.28
CA VAL A 19 -8.51 25.72 1.44
C VAL A 19 -7.40 24.71 1.55
N PHE A 20 -7.71 23.53 2.06
CA PHE A 20 -6.76 22.45 2.23
C PHE A 20 -7.18 21.28 1.34
N VAL A 21 -6.33 20.95 0.37
CA VAL A 21 -6.50 19.83 -0.56
C VAL A 21 -5.61 18.69 -0.09
N LEU A 22 -6.22 17.53 0.18
CA LEU A 22 -5.54 16.30 0.58
C LEU A 22 -5.81 15.20 -0.46
N THR A 23 -4.76 14.65 -1.05
CA THR A 23 -4.86 13.49 -1.97
C THR A 23 -4.55 12.17 -1.25
N ASP A 24 -5.04 11.05 -1.82
CA ASP A 24 -5.00 9.72 -1.21
C ASP A 24 -4.22 8.75 -2.09
N ASP A 25 -3.12 8.19 -1.59
CA ASP A 25 -2.17 7.33 -2.31
C ASP A 25 -1.41 7.94 -3.49
N GLN A 26 -1.51 9.25 -3.69
CA GLN A 26 -0.54 9.99 -4.49
C GLN A 26 0.73 10.19 -3.65
N GLY A 27 1.90 9.82 -4.15
CA GLY A 27 3.16 10.08 -3.45
C GLY A 27 3.86 11.35 -3.90
N TYR A 28 4.97 11.65 -3.22
CA TYR A 28 5.82 12.79 -3.55
C TYR A 28 6.28 12.78 -5.02
N GLY A 29 6.62 11.62 -5.57
CA GLY A 29 7.07 11.49 -6.97
C GLY A 29 5.97 11.68 -8.02
N ASP A 30 4.69 11.66 -7.64
CA ASP A 30 3.56 11.63 -8.59
C ASP A 30 3.14 13.04 -9.05
N MET A 31 4.12 13.90 -9.37
CA MET A 31 3.94 15.29 -9.83
C MET A 31 5.06 15.67 -10.80
N SER A 32 4.76 16.50 -11.82
CA SER A 32 5.80 16.96 -12.75
C SER A 32 6.85 17.86 -12.10
N CYS A 33 6.48 18.72 -11.15
CA CYS A 33 7.42 19.56 -10.40
C CYS A 33 8.48 18.77 -9.61
N HIS A 34 8.20 17.51 -9.24
CA HIS A 34 9.16 16.61 -8.59
C HIS A 34 9.87 15.65 -9.56
N GLY A 35 9.79 15.93 -10.86
CA GLY A 35 10.55 15.23 -11.91
C GLY A 35 9.87 14.00 -12.48
N HIS A 36 8.56 13.81 -12.29
CA HIS A 36 7.86 12.67 -12.89
C HIS A 36 8.03 12.67 -14.43
N PRO A 37 8.48 11.56 -15.05
CA PRO A 37 8.90 11.56 -16.45
C PRO A 37 7.74 11.64 -17.46
N ILE A 38 6.54 11.20 -17.07
CA ILE A 38 5.38 11.05 -17.97
C ILE A 38 4.24 12.02 -17.60
N LEU A 39 3.74 11.93 -16.37
CA LEU A 39 2.66 12.72 -15.81
C LEU A 39 2.89 14.24 -15.99
N LYS A 40 1.81 14.98 -16.18
CA LYS A 40 1.78 16.44 -16.30
C LYS A 40 0.77 16.98 -15.30
N THR A 41 1.21 17.84 -14.39
CA THR A 41 0.39 18.43 -13.32
C THR A 41 0.61 19.94 -13.24
N PRO A 42 0.25 20.71 -14.30
CA PRO A 42 0.57 22.14 -14.38
C PRO A 42 -0.04 22.97 -13.23
N ASN A 43 -1.14 22.56 -12.62
CA ASN A 43 -1.76 23.32 -11.54
C ASN A 43 -1.13 23.01 -10.17
N MET A 44 -0.68 21.76 -9.95
CA MET A 44 0.18 21.42 -8.81
C MET A 44 1.56 22.08 -8.96
N ASP A 45 2.11 22.12 -10.17
CA ASP A 45 3.35 22.85 -10.49
C ASP A 45 3.19 24.35 -10.18
N ARG A 46 2.03 24.93 -10.51
CA ARG A 46 1.71 26.32 -10.13
C ARG A 46 1.64 26.53 -8.61
N LEU A 47 1.05 25.60 -7.86
CA LEU A 47 1.07 25.68 -6.38
C LEU A 47 2.50 25.58 -5.82
N HIS A 48 3.31 24.69 -6.39
CA HIS A 48 4.71 24.54 -6.08
C HIS A 48 5.44 25.88 -6.32
N ASP A 49 5.36 26.43 -7.53
CA ASP A 49 6.12 27.62 -7.94
C ASP A 49 5.68 28.90 -7.25
N GLU A 50 4.40 29.01 -6.87
CA GLU A 50 3.84 30.22 -6.25
C GLU A 50 3.72 30.13 -4.71
N GLY A 51 4.14 29.02 -4.09
CA GLY A 51 3.99 28.76 -2.66
C GLY A 51 5.31 28.60 -1.90
N VAL A 52 5.21 28.54 -0.57
CA VAL A 52 6.27 28.00 0.28
C VAL A 52 6.18 26.48 0.23
N ARG A 53 7.31 25.81 -0.06
CA ARG A 53 7.39 24.36 -0.26
C ARG A 53 8.23 23.75 0.84
N PHE A 54 7.62 22.92 1.69
CA PHE A 54 8.38 22.14 2.66
C PHE A 54 8.96 20.92 1.96
N THR A 55 10.28 20.96 1.70
CA THR A 55 10.97 19.92 0.95
C THR A 55 11.27 18.70 1.82
N ASP A 56 11.34 18.84 3.15
CA ASP A 56 11.53 17.76 4.12
C ASP A 56 10.28 17.59 5.02
N PHE A 57 9.12 17.32 4.39
CA PHE A 57 7.83 17.21 5.06
C PHE A 57 7.35 15.75 5.13
N HIS A 58 6.92 15.32 6.32
CA HIS A 58 6.58 13.92 6.60
C HIS A 58 5.14 13.69 7.07
N VAL A 59 4.57 12.58 6.59
CA VAL A 59 3.27 12.00 6.92
C VAL A 59 3.44 10.59 7.48
N SER A 60 2.40 10.07 8.13
CA SER A 60 2.35 8.65 8.48
C SER A 60 2.30 7.79 7.21
N PRO A 61 2.67 6.51 7.27
CA PRO A 61 2.83 5.69 6.07
C PRO A 61 1.50 5.20 5.48
N THR A 62 0.36 5.56 6.09
CA THR A 62 -0.99 5.20 5.62
C THR A 62 -2.03 6.27 5.97
N CYS A 63 -3.17 6.24 5.28
CA CYS A 63 -4.23 7.24 5.28
C CYS A 63 -4.83 7.62 6.65
N SER A 64 -5.50 6.72 7.38
CA SER A 64 -6.14 7.07 8.66
C SER A 64 -5.15 7.62 9.70
N PRO A 65 -3.95 7.03 9.88
CA PRO A 65 -2.87 7.64 10.67
C PRO A 65 -2.60 9.10 10.34
N THR A 66 -2.31 9.43 9.07
CA THR A 66 -2.03 10.81 8.67
C THR A 66 -3.21 11.74 8.91
N ARG A 67 -4.42 11.30 8.57
CA ARG A 67 -5.64 12.11 8.77
C ARG A 67 -5.87 12.41 10.24
N SER A 68 -5.61 11.43 11.11
CA SER A 68 -5.72 11.57 12.57
C SER A 68 -4.71 12.60 13.10
N ALA A 69 -3.44 12.46 12.75
CA ALA A 69 -2.39 13.36 13.23
C ALA A 69 -2.50 14.77 12.63
N LEU A 70 -2.89 14.90 11.36
CA LEU A 70 -3.23 16.18 10.72
C LEU A 70 -4.34 16.91 11.49
N MET A 71 -5.40 16.19 11.83
CA MET A 71 -6.55 16.78 12.52
C MET A 71 -6.28 17.09 13.98
N THR A 72 -5.28 16.52 14.63
CA THR A 72 -5.13 16.61 16.10
C THR A 72 -3.82 17.23 16.57
N GLY A 73 -2.86 17.40 15.66
CA GLY A 73 -1.55 17.98 15.96
C GLY A 73 -0.67 17.09 16.82
N ARG A 74 -0.90 15.78 16.86
CA ARG A 74 -0.12 14.79 17.63
C ARG A 74 -0.04 13.44 16.92
N HIS A 75 0.88 12.59 17.35
CA HIS A 75 1.06 11.27 16.73
C HIS A 75 -0.22 10.42 16.77
N GLU A 76 -0.55 9.74 15.67
CA GLU A 76 -1.79 8.99 15.44
C GLU A 76 -2.11 7.94 16.51
N PHE A 77 -1.10 7.24 17.02
CA PHE A 77 -1.26 6.22 18.06
C PHE A 77 -1.72 6.84 19.38
N LYS A 78 -1.38 8.11 19.66
CA LYS A 78 -1.91 8.86 20.81
C LYS A 78 -3.38 9.23 20.66
N ASN A 79 -3.92 9.09 19.45
CA ASN A 79 -5.34 9.22 19.13
C ASN A 79 -6.09 7.88 19.10
N GLY A 80 -5.40 6.77 19.36
CA GLY A 80 -5.93 5.41 19.19
C GLY A 80 -6.00 4.93 17.75
N VAL A 81 -5.44 5.71 16.79
CA VAL A 81 -5.48 5.38 15.37
C VAL A 81 -4.18 4.69 14.98
N THR A 82 -4.22 3.36 14.91
CA THR A 82 -3.05 2.53 14.62
C THR A 82 -3.13 1.77 13.31
N HIS A 83 -4.34 1.65 12.73
CA HIS A 83 -4.56 1.02 11.44
C HIS A 83 -5.62 1.81 10.66
N THR A 84 -6.12 1.24 9.58
CA THR A 84 -7.02 1.84 8.59
C THR A 84 -8.34 1.07 8.53
N ILE A 85 -8.46 0.00 9.33
CA ILE A 85 -9.57 -0.95 9.42
C ILE A 85 -9.51 -1.59 10.82
N LEU A 86 -10.40 -2.56 11.09
CA LEU A 86 -10.47 -3.32 12.34
C LEU A 86 -10.77 -2.43 13.54
N GLU A 87 -11.60 -1.41 13.35
CA GLU A 87 -11.97 -0.44 14.38
C GLU A 87 -10.81 0.44 14.87
N ARG A 88 -9.61 0.25 14.32
CA ARG A 88 -8.36 0.90 14.72
C ARG A 88 -8.07 2.15 13.90
N GLU A 89 -8.94 2.51 12.97
CA GLU A 89 -9.03 3.80 12.30
C GLU A 89 -9.81 4.85 13.10
N ARG A 90 -10.54 4.42 14.14
CA ARG A 90 -11.50 5.28 14.85
C ARG A 90 -10.80 6.34 15.69
N LEU A 91 -10.98 7.61 15.35
CA LEU A 91 -10.41 8.71 16.12
C LEU A 91 -11.06 8.80 17.51
N THR A 92 -10.27 8.75 18.59
CA THR A 92 -10.80 8.88 19.97
C THR A 92 -11.71 10.11 20.12
N PRO A 93 -12.89 9.99 20.78
CA PRO A 93 -13.82 11.11 20.93
C PRO A 93 -13.23 12.29 21.74
N SER A 94 -12.24 12.00 22.59
CA SER A 94 -11.57 13.01 23.42
C SER A 94 -10.61 13.92 22.64
N ALA A 95 -10.22 13.55 21.41
CA ALA A 95 -9.29 14.35 20.63
C ALA A 95 -9.94 15.64 20.10
N ILE A 96 -9.32 16.77 20.39
CA ILE A 96 -9.71 18.08 19.86
C ILE A 96 -9.19 18.18 18.42
N THR A 97 -10.06 18.52 17.47
CA THR A 97 -9.68 18.57 16.05
C THR A 97 -9.38 19.98 15.56
N LEU A 98 -8.60 20.10 14.49
CA LEU A 98 -8.33 21.33 13.75
C LEU A 98 -9.62 22.06 13.38
N ALA A 99 -10.63 21.35 12.90
CA ALA A 99 -11.93 21.95 12.57
C ALA A 99 -12.63 22.54 13.82
N GLN A 100 -12.57 21.88 14.98
CA GLN A 100 -13.09 22.45 16.24
C GLN A 100 -12.32 23.71 16.64
N VAL A 101 -10.99 23.69 16.51
CA VAL A 101 -10.12 24.85 16.79
C VAL A 101 -10.48 26.02 15.89
N LEU A 102 -10.55 25.83 14.58
CA LEU A 102 -10.89 26.89 13.62
C LEU A 102 -12.32 27.39 13.80
N ARG A 103 -13.28 26.49 14.05
CA ARG A 103 -14.67 26.87 14.36
C ARG A 103 -14.74 27.76 15.60
N SER A 104 -13.95 27.47 16.63
CA SER A 104 -13.87 28.32 17.84
C SER A 104 -13.29 29.71 17.56
N ALA A 105 -12.47 29.86 16.50
CA ALA A 105 -11.94 31.14 16.03
C ALA A 105 -12.88 31.90 15.08
N GLY A 106 -14.08 31.37 14.82
CA GLY A 106 -15.14 32.00 14.02
C GLY A 106 -15.22 31.50 12.57
N TYR A 107 -14.49 30.44 12.20
CA TYR A 107 -14.54 29.91 10.85
C TYR A 107 -15.84 29.16 10.54
N ALA A 108 -16.30 29.26 9.30
CA ALA A 108 -17.14 28.22 8.70
C ALA A 108 -16.27 27.02 8.34
N THR A 109 -16.70 25.78 8.61
CA THR A 109 -15.87 24.59 8.36
C THR A 109 -16.62 23.58 7.50
N GLY A 110 -16.00 23.12 6.42
CA GLY A 110 -16.58 22.14 5.50
C GLY A 110 -15.60 21.05 5.10
N ILE A 111 -16.07 19.81 5.00
CA ILE A 111 -15.31 18.67 4.48
C ILE A 111 -16.00 18.06 3.26
N PHE A 112 -15.20 17.73 2.25
CA PHE A 112 -15.66 17.17 0.98
C PHE A 112 -14.79 15.96 0.60
N GLY A 113 -15.37 14.75 0.63
CA GLY A 113 -14.71 13.50 0.24
C GLY A 113 -14.46 12.52 1.39
N LYS A 114 -13.20 12.08 1.58
CA LYS A 114 -12.83 11.00 2.50
C LYS A 114 -12.58 11.47 3.93
N TRP A 115 -13.34 10.92 4.89
CA TRP A 115 -13.12 11.13 6.33
C TRP A 115 -12.15 10.11 6.94
N HIS A 116 -12.53 8.83 6.94
CA HIS A 116 -11.73 7.68 7.39
C HIS A 116 -11.18 7.73 8.82
N LEU A 117 -11.97 8.33 9.73
CA LEU A 117 -11.65 8.46 11.17
C LEU A 117 -12.79 7.94 12.08
N GLY A 118 -13.60 7.01 11.56
CA GLY A 118 -14.77 6.41 12.20
C GLY A 118 -16.05 6.66 11.40
N ASP A 119 -16.81 5.59 11.19
CA ASP A 119 -18.06 5.60 10.41
C ASP A 119 -19.29 5.87 11.29
N GLU A 120 -19.15 5.77 12.60
CA GLU A 120 -20.21 5.95 13.58
C GLU A 120 -20.67 7.41 13.69
N PRO A 121 -21.98 7.67 13.92
CA PRO A 121 -22.50 9.04 14.04
C PRO A 121 -21.84 9.94 15.07
N ASP A 122 -21.29 9.40 16.15
CA ASP A 122 -20.55 10.13 17.17
C ASP A 122 -19.12 10.51 16.73
N ARG A 123 -18.62 9.88 15.67
CA ARG A 123 -17.28 10.12 15.08
C ARG A 123 -17.32 10.85 13.75
N TRP A 124 -18.51 11.13 13.21
CA TRP A 124 -18.69 11.91 11.99
C TRP A 124 -18.04 13.29 12.04
N PRO A 125 -17.62 13.85 10.89
CA PRO A 125 -17.09 15.21 10.80
C PRO A 125 -17.95 16.28 11.48
N SER A 126 -19.28 16.16 11.42
CA SER A 126 -20.22 17.08 12.07
C SER A 126 -20.14 17.09 13.61
N ARG A 127 -19.65 16.00 14.21
CA ARG A 127 -19.30 15.92 15.64
C ARG A 127 -17.87 16.36 15.93
N ARG A 128 -17.06 16.49 14.89
CA ARG A 128 -15.62 16.80 14.95
C ARG A 128 -15.32 18.18 14.37
N GLY A 129 -16.27 19.10 14.44
CA GLY A 129 -16.05 20.53 14.19
C GLY A 129 -16.34 21.02 12.77
N PHE A 130 -16.81 20.15 11.87
CA PHE A 130 -17.26 20.57 10.54
C PHE A 130 -18.73 20.99 10.57
N ASP A 131 -19.04 22.22 10.12
CA ASP A 131 -20.41 22.71 9.94
C ASP A 131 -21.06 22.06 8.70
N GLU A 132 -20.26 21.78 7.67
CA GLU A 132 -20.66 21.11 6.41
C GLU A 132 -19.95 19.77 6.27
N MET A 133 -20.70 18.70 6.03
CA MET A 133 -20.19 17.34 5.88
C MET A 133 -20.72 16.71 4.60
N PHE A 134 -19.84 16.51 3.63
CA PHE A 134 -20.15 15.85 2.35
C PHE A 134 -19.15 14.71 2.11
N ILE A 135 -19.44 13.51 2.62
CA ILE A 135 -18.45 12.42 2.68
C ILE A 135 -18.96 11.07 2.15
N HIS A 136 -18.04 10.25 1.63
CA HIS A 136 -18.28 8.82 1.47
C HIS A 136 -17.85 8.05 2.74
N GLY A 137 -18.30 6.80 2.87
CA GLY A 137 -17.95 5.95 4.01
C GLY A 137 -16.63 5.20 3.80
N GLY A 138 -16.08 4.65 4.87
CA GLY A 138 -14.89 3.80 4.83
C GLY A 138 -13.60 4.47 4.35
N GLY A 139 -12.64 3.63 3.98
CA GLY A 139 -11.30 4.05 3.54
C GLY A 139 -11.16 4.35 2.04
N GLY A 140 -12.18 4.04 1.26
CA GLY A 140 -12.22 4.29 -0.18
C GLY A 140 -13.61 4.00 -0.71
N ILE A 141 -13.97 4.63 -1.82
CA ILE A 141 -15.30 4.45 -2.42
C ILE A 141 -15.50 2.99 -2.83
N GLY A 142 -16.61 2.41 -2.39
CA GLY A 142 -16.98 1.01 -2.62
C GLY A 142 -16.26 0.00 -1.73
N GLN A 143 -15.39 0.43 -0.80
CA GLN A 143 -14.72 -0.49 0.11
C GLN A 143 -15.61 -0.87 1.30
N THR A 144 -15.45 -2.09 1.79
CA THR A 144 -16.16 -2.57 2.99
C THR A 144 -15.30 -3.59 3.71
N TYR A 145 -15.15 -3.41 5.02
CA TYR A 145 -14.55 -4.39 5.91
C TYR A 145 -15.57 -4.83 6.98
N PRO A 146 -15.45 -6.03 7.55
CA PRO A 146 -16.21 -6.46 8.70
C PRO A 146 -16.10 -5.47 9.86
N GLY A 147 -17.23 -5.15 10.49
CA GLY A 147 -17.31 -4.29 11.67
C GLY A 147 -17.27 -2.80 11.38
N SER A 148 -16.32 -2.37 10.58
CA SER A 148 -16.01 -0.96 10.34
C SER A 148 -15.49 -0.73 8.92
N CYS A 149 -15.27 0.54 8.57
CA CYS A 149 -14.79 0.96 7.24
C CYS A 149 -15.70 0.50 6.09
N GLY A 150 -16.99 0.78 6.21
CA GLY A 150 -18.00 0.46 5.21
C GLY A 150 -18.44 1.69 4.41
N ASP A 151 -18.42 1.61 3.08
CA ASP A 151 -19.05 2.59 2.21
C ASP A 151 -20.47 2.17 1.80
N ALA A 152 -21.21 3.06 1.13
CA ALA A 152 -22.53 2.75 0.58
C ALA A 152 -22.47 1.50 -0.33
N PRO A 153 -23.47 0.60 -0.26
CA PRO A 153 -23.51 -0.59 -1.10
C PRO A 153 -23.45 -0.26 -2.60
N GLY A 154 -22.54 -0.91 -3.33
CA GLY A 154 -22.40 -0.73 -4.78
C GLY A 154 -21.85 0.63 -5.22
N ASN A 155 -21.30 1.42 -4.30
CA ASN A 155 -20.77 2.75 -4.64
C ASN A 155 -19.58 2.68 -5.59
N THR A 156 -19.46 3.68 -6.46
CA THR A 156 -18.39 3.74 -7.48
C THR A 156 -17.88 5.17 -7.64
N TYR A 157 -16.76 5.34 -8.33
CA TYR A 157 -16.19 6.65 -8.61
C TYR A 157 -17.06 7.48 -9.56
N PHE A 158 -18.04 6.86 -10.23
CA PHE A 158 -19.00 7.52 -11.11
C PHE A 158 -20.37 7.58 -10.45
N ASN A 159 -20.92 8.79 -10.36
CA ASN A 159 -22.18 9.10 -9.69
C ASN A 159 -22.19 8.58 -8.24
N PRO A 160 -21.16 8.90 -7.42
CA PRO A 160 -21.06 8.34 -6.09
C PRO A 160 -22.25 8.72 -5.22
N VAL A 161 -22.64 7.79 -4.35
CA VAL A 161 -23.56 8.04 -3.25
C VAL A 161 -22.78 8.64 -2.10
N ILE A 162 -23.24 9.78 -1.60
CA ILE A 162 -22.55 10.58 -0.56
C ILE A 162 -23.47 10.79 0.64
N LEU A 163 -22.92 10.73 1.84
CA LEU A 163 -23.59 11.16 3.06
C LEU A 163 -23.36 12.66 3.26
N HIS A 164 -24.40 13.45 3.01
CA HIS A 164 -24.41 14.91 3.14
C HIS A 164 -25.22 15.32 4.38
N ASN A 165 -24.56 15.84 5.41
CA ASN A 165 -25.16 16.26 6.68
C ASN A 165 -26.12 15.22 7.30
N GLY A 166 -25.76 13.94 7.18
CA GLY A 166 -26.53 12.82 7.71
C GLY A 166 -27.59 12.25 6.76
N VAL A 167 -27.73 12.77 5.53
CA VAL A 167 -28.67 12.28 4.51
C VAL A 167 -27.91 11.79 3.29
N PHE A 168 -28.27 10.62 2.77
CA PHE A 168 -27.66 10.07 1.57
C PHE A 168 -28.19 10.71 0.28
N GLU A 169 -27.27 11.24 -0.52
CA GLU A 169 -27.54 11.88 -1.80
C GLU A 169 -26.93 11.07 -2.94
N ASN A 170 -27.65 11.00 -4.07
CA ASN A 170 -27.09 10.48 -5.32
C ASN A 170 -26.49 11.66 -6.07
N THR A 171 -25.23 11.56 -6.43
CA THR A 171 -24.54 12.63 -7.16
C THR A 171 -24.40 12.29 -8.65
N GLN A 172 -23.97 13.24 -9.46
CA GLN A 172 -23.68 13.02 -10.88
C GLN A 172 -22.24 13.42 -11.23
N GLY A 173 -21.59 12.59 -12.06
CA GLY A 173 -20.22 12.80 -12.53
C GLY A 173 -19.18 12.00 -11.75
N TYR A 174 -17.91 12.30 -12.00
CA TYR A 174 -16.77 11.62 -11.36
C TYR A 174 -16.53 12.16 -9.95
N CYS A 175 -16.14 11.29 -9.00
CA CYS A 175 -16.13 11.62 -7.57
C CYS A 175 -15.23 12.82 -7.22
N THR A 176 -14.04 12.92 -7.82
CA THR A 176 -13.14 14.05 -7.62
C THR A 176 -13.79 15.35 -8.09
N ASP A 177 -14.40 15.35 -9.29
CA ASP A 177 -15.13 16.52 -9.83
C ASP A 177 -16.29 16.92 -8.90
N VAL A 178 -17.00 15.93 -8.36
CA VAL A 178 -18.12 16.14 -7.43
C VAL A 178 -17.61 16.82 -6.15
N PHE A 179 -16.52 16.35 -5.54
CA PHE A 179 -15.99 16.93 -4.30
C PHE A 179 -15.51 18.37 -4.48
N PHE A 180 -14.78 18.66 -5.55
CA PHE A 180 -14.34 20.02 -5.84
C PHE A 180 -15.51 20.94 -6.17
N ARG A 181 -16.48 20.48 -6.96
CA ARG A 181 -17.68 21.26 -7.31
C ARG A 181 -18.52 21.60 -6.07
N GLU A 182 -18.74 20.64 -5.18
CA GLU A 182 -19.51 20.89 -3.95
C GLU A 182 -18.75 21.80 -2.98
N ALA A 183 -17.43 21.64 -2.86
CA ALA A 183 -16.60 22.56 -2.08
C ALA A 183 -16.69 23.99 -2.63
N LEU A 184 -16.60 24.17 -3.95
CA LEU A 184 -16.74 25.47 -4.60
C LEU A 184 -18.12 26.07 -4.38
N ARG A 185 -19.20 25.28 -4.52
CA ARG A 185 -20.57 25.72 -4.26
C ARG A 185 -20.74 26.20 -2.82
N TRP A 186 -20.20 25.47 -1.86
CA TRP A 186 -20.24 25.84 -0.45
C TRP A 186 -19.43 27.10 -0.15
N MET A 187 -18.19 27.21 -0.67
CA MET A 187 -17.35 28.40 -0.51
C MET A 187 -18.00 29.64 -1.12
N ASP A 188 -18.65 29.50 -2.28
CA ASP A 188 -19.38 30.59 -2.94
C ASP A 188 -20.53 31.11 -2.08
N ALA A 189 -21.21 30.22 -1.34
CA ALA A 189 -22.27 30.61 -0.40
C ALA A 189 -21.73 31.19 0.92
N ALA A 190 -20.52 30.79 1.33
CA ALA A 190 -19.89 31.22 2.59
C ALA A 190 -19.12 32.54 2.47
N ARG A 191 -18.60 32.87 1.28
CA ARG A 191 -17.72 34.04 1.06
C ARG A 191 -18.38 35.35 1.49
N GLY A 192 -17.55 36.27 2.01
CA GLY A 192 -17.98 37.60 2.45
C GLY A 192 -18.76 37.64 3.77
N ARG A 193 -18.99 36.51 4.45
CA ARG A 193 -19.70 36.44 5.75
C ARG A 193 -18.77 36.25 6.93
N ARG A 194 -17.93 35.21 6.87
CA ARG A 194 -16.91 34.83 7.85
C ARG A 194 -15.81 34.06 7.12
N PRO A 195 -14.56 34.00 7.64
CA PRO A 195 -13.53 33.18 7.02
C PRO A 195 -13.99 31.71 7.00
N PHE A 196 -13.60 30.97 5.96
CA PHE A 196 -13.94 29.56 5.83
C PHE A 196 -12.71 28.65 5.85
N PHE A 197 -12.91 27.40 6.27
CA PHE A 197 -11.99 26.29 6.15
C PHE A 197 -12.65 25.20 5.30
N ALA A 198 -12.23 25.07 4.05
CA ALA A 198 -12.64 24.00 3.15
C ALA A 198 -11.56 22.90 3.15
N PHE A 199 -11.91 21.71 3.63
CA PHE A 199 -11.07 20.53 3.59
C PHE A 199 -11.54 19.61 2.45
N ILE A 200 -10.87 19.72 1.30
CA ILE A 200 -11.13 18.90 0.11
C ILE A 200 -10.23 17.67 0.21
N SER A 201 -10.79 16.59 0.74
CA SER A 201 -10.09 15.34 1.02
C SER A 201 -10.43 14.31 -0.05
N CYS A 202 -9.69 14.31 -1.15
CA CYS A 202 -9.90 13.35 -2.23
C CYS A 202 -9.66 11.92 -1.75
N ASN A 203 -10.39 10.98 -2.36
CA ASN A 203 -10.06 9.56 -2.33
C ASN A 203 -9.19 9.14 -3.52
N ALA A 204 -9.17 9.91 -4.62
CA ALA A 204 -8.27 9.65 -5.73
C ALA A 204 -6.82 10.04 -5.35
N PRO A 205 -5.80 9.37 -5.93
CA PRO A 205 -5.85 8.24 -6.86
C PRO A 205 -5.92 6.81 -6.21
N HIS A 206 -6.39 6.68 -4.98
CA HIS A 206 -6.52 5.37 -4.29
C HIS A 206 -7.33 4.35 -5.11
N ALA A 207 -7.06 3.06 -4.90
CA ALA A 207 -7.82 1.98 -5.54
C ALA A 207 -9.30 1.93 -5.06
N PRO A 208 -10.24 1.34 -5.82
CA PRO A 208 -10.09 0.80 -7.18
C PRO A 208 -9.77 1.89 -8.22
N LEU A 209 -8.92 1.54 -9.21
CA LEU A 209 -8.47 2.46 -10.26
C LEU A 209 -9.56 2.66 -11.33
N GLN A 210 -10.63 3.36 -10.95
CA GLN A 210 -11.72 3.79 -11.82
C GLN A 210 -11.43 5.22 -12.28
N VAL A 211 -11.04 5.38 -13.54
CA VAL A 211 -10.63 6.67 -14.13
C VAL A 211 -11.58 7.04 -15.26
N ARG A 212 -11.79 8.34 -15.51
CA ARG A 212 -12.55 8.79 -16.67
C ARG A 212 -11.81 8.41 -17.96
N PRO A 213 -12.50 7.91 -19.01
CA PRO A 213 -11.84 7.50 -20.25
C PRO A 213 -10.96 8.58 -20.88
N GLU A 214 -11.40 9.84 -20.82
CA GLU A 214 -10.66 11.00 -21.34
C GLU A 214 -9.36 11.28 -20.58
N ASP A 215 -9.31 10.99 -19.27
CA ASP A 215 -8.11 11.19 -18.47
C ASP A 215 -7.14 10.01 -18.63
N GLU A 216 -7.65 8.79 -18.74
CA GLU A 216 -6.87 7.60 -19.10
C GLU A 216 -6.21 7.79 -20.48
N ALA A 217 -6.96 8.32 -21.45
CA ALA A 217 -6.50 8.56 -22.82
C ALA A 217 -5.28 9.50 -22.91
N ARG A 218 -5.10 10.42 -21.95
CA ARG A 218 -3.93 11.33 -21.91
C ARG A 218 -2.61 10.55 -21.75
N TYR A 219 -2.66 9.38 -21.12
CA TYR A 219 -1.50 8.56 -20.79
C TYR A 219 -1.50 7.18 -21.46
N ALA A 220 -2.51 6.88 -22.28
CA ALA A 220 -2.57 5.65 -23.05
C ALA A 220 -1.29 5.44 -23.89
N GLY A 221 -0.70 4.25 -23.78
CA GLY A 221 0.55 3.91 -24.47
C GLY A 221 1.81 4.61 -23.96
N ARG A 222 1.72 5.46 -22.93
CA ARG A 222 2.88 6.12 -22.32
C ARG A 222 3.61 5.25 -21.30
N HIS A 223 2.97 4.17 -20.84
CA HIS A 223 3.55 3.19 -19.91
C HIS A 223 2.96 1.80 -20.18
N GLY A 224 3.76 0.74 -19.99
CA GLY A 224 3.34 -0.65 -20.27
C GLY A 224 2.36 -1.25 -19.26
N ASN A 225 2.19 -0.62 -18.09
CA ASN A 225 1.28 -1.06 -17.04
C ASN A 225 -0.03 -0.24 -17.08
N THR A 226 -1.14 -0.88 -17.42
CA THR A 226 -2.47 -0.26 -17.50
C THR A 226 -2.92 0.38 -16.18
N ASN A 227 -2.61 -0.22 -15.03
CA ASN A 227 -2.97 0.37 -13.73
C ASN A 227 -2.20 1.67 -13.48
N ALA A 228 -0.94 1.74 -13.88
CA ALA A 228 -0.17 2.98 -13.81
C ALA A 228 -0.74 4.07 -14.73
N VAL A 229 -1.20 3.71 -15.92
CA VAL A 229 -1.88 4.64 -16.85
C VAL A 229 -3.17 5.20 -16.22
N LYS A 230 -3.99 4.34 -15.62
CA LYS A 230 -5.21 4.76 -14.92
C LYS A 230 -4.91 5.65 -13.72
N PHE A 231 -3.93 5.28 -12.90
CA PHE A 231 -3.47 6.07 -11.77
C PHE A 231 -3.03 7.47 -12.21
N MET A 232 -2.21 7.59 -13.27
CA MET A 232 -1.80 8.88 -13.82
C MET A 232 -2.99 9.71 -14.32
N GLY A 233 -3.98 9.08 -14.96
CA GLY A 233 -5.22 9.75 -15.36
C GLY A 233 -6.01 10.29 -14.16
N MET A 234 -6.08 9.54 -13.05
CA MET A 234 -6.72 10.01 -11.82
C MET A 234 -5.98 11.19 -11.20
N VAL A 235 -4.63 11.17 -11.20
CA VAL A 235 -3.84 12.32 -10.70
C VAL A 235 -4.02 13.56 -11.59
N ALA A 236 -4.06 13.39 -12.91
CA ALA A 236 -4.31 14.50 -13.84
C ALA A 236 -5.70 15.12 -13.65
N ASN A 237 -6.71 14.31 -13.32
CA ASN A 237 -8.04 14.83 -12.98
C ASN A 237 -8.03 15.66 -11.70
N ILE A 238 -7.25 15.28 -10.67
CA ILE A 238 -7.06 16.10 -9.47
C ILE A 238 -6.42 17.44 -9.85
N ASP A 239 -5.39 17.41 -10.70
CA ASP A 239 -4.71 18.63 -11.18
C ASP A 239 -5.67 19.57 -11.93
N ASP A 240 -6.51 19.04 -12.84
CA ASP A 240 -7.51 19.85 -13.54
C ASP A 240 -8.48 20.54 -12.57
N ASN A 241 -8.97 19.80 -11.56
CA ASN A 241 -9.87 20.33 -10.55
C ASN A 241 -9.21 21.38 -9.65
N LEU A 242 -7.92 21.21 -9.36
CA LEU A 242 -7.11 22.23 -8.69
C LEU A 242 -7.00 23.50 -9.54
N GLY A 243 -6.83 23.37 -10.85
CA GLY A 243 -6.88 24.51 -11.78
C GLY A 243 -8.19 25.27 -11.72
N ILE A 244 -9.33 24.56 -11.70
CA ILE A 244 -10.67 25.14 -11.54
C ILE A 244 -10.77 25.88 -10.20
N LEU A 245 -10.32 25.27 -9.11
CA LEU A 245 -10.32 25.89 -7.78
C LEU A 245 -9.55 27.22 -7.77
N LEU A 246 -8.31 27.22 -8.27
CA LEU A 246 -7.47 28.42 -8.32
C LEU A 246 -8.08 29.51 -9.22
N ALA A 247 -8.65 29.13 -10.35
CA ALA A 247 -9.36 30.05 -11.24
C ALA A 247 -10.57 30.70 -10.54
N ARG A 248 -11.38 29.92 -9.82
CA ARG A 248 -12.54 30.44 -9.07
C ARG A 248 -12.13 31.38 -7.94
N LEU A 249 -11.09 31.07 -7.18
CA LEU A 249 -10.59 31.98 -6.14
C LEU A 249 -10.14 33.32 -6.73
N LYS A 250 -9.54 33.31 -7.93
CA LYS A 250 -9.17 34.54 -8.64
C LYS A 250 -10.40 35.31 -9.14
N GLU A 251 -11.34 34.63 -9.80
CA GLU A 251 -12.59 35.24 -10.28
C GLU A 251 -13.42 35.88 -9.17
N TRP A 252 -13.40 35.28 -7.97
CA TRP A 252 -14.08 35.79 -6.79
C TRP A 252 -13.28 36.87 -6.03
N ASN A 253 -12.10 37.24 -6.51
CA ASN A 253 -11.15 38.14 -5.84
C ASN A 253 -10.74 37.68 -4.42
N LEU A 254 -10.76 36.37 -4.15
CA LEU A 254 -10.38 35.77 -2.86
C LEU A 254 -8.94 35.25 -2.84
N GLU A 255 -8.28 35.14 -4.00
CA GLU A 255 -6.93 34.56 -4.12
C GLU A 255 -5.90 35.20 -3.17
N ARG A 256 -5.97 36.51 -2.93
CA ARG A 256 -5.05 37.23 -2.04
C ARG A 256 -5.37 37.07 -0.56
N GLU A 257 -6.57 36.62 -0.21
CA GLU A 257 -7.08 36.44 1.16
C GLU A 257 -7.24 34.97 1.54
N THR A 258 -6.79 34.05 0.67
CA THR A 258 -6.94 32.61 0.85
C THR A 258 -5.59 31.93 0.90
N LEU A 259 -5.35 31.20 1.98
CA LEU A 259 -4.26 30.24 2.10
C LEU A 259 -4.71 28.91 1.49
N VAL A 260 -4.08 28.52 0.38
CA VAL A 260 -4.29 27.21 -0.27
C VAL A 260 -3.14 26.29 0.13
N ILE A 261 -3.48 25.15 0.72
CA ILE A 261 -2.54 24.11 1.14
C ILE A 261 -2.80 22.86 0.32
N PHE A 262 -1.75 22.28 -0.26
CA PHE A 262 -1.82 20.99 -0.96
C PHE A 262 -0.87 20.00 -0.27
N MET A 263 -1.39 18.80 0.00
CA MET A 263 -0.66 17.71 0.64
C MET A 263 -1.16 16.35 0.16
N ASN A 264 -0.32 15.32 0.17
CA ASN A 264 -0.74 13.92 0.07
C ASN A 264 -0.71 13.21 1.44
N ASP A 265 -1.56 12.18 1.64
CA ASP A 265 -1.70 11.55 2.96
C ASP A 265 -0.67 10.44 3.28
N ASN A 266 -0.06 9.82 2.28
CA ASN A 266 1.03 8.86 2.44
C ASN A 266 1.88 8.76 1.16
N GLY A 267 2.96 7.97 1.21
CA GLY A 267 3.70 7.59 0.01
C GLY A 267 2.81 6.97 -1.08
N THR A 268 3.32 6.95 -2.31
CA THR A 268 2.57 6.45 -3.46
C THR A 268 2.24 4.96 -3.31
N ASP A 269 1.08 4.51 -3.81
CA ASP A 269 0.83 3.08 -3.99
C ASP A 269 0.96 2.66 -5.46
N GLY A 270 0.13 3.25 -6.33
CA GLY A 270 0.10 2.94 -7.77
C GLY A 270 1.22 3.60 -8.58
N GLY A 271 1.75 4.74 -8.14
CA GLY A 271 2.82 5.47 -8.82
C GLY A 271 4.21 4.90 -8.61
N ALA A 272 4.41 4.07 -7.56
CA ALA A 272 5.69 3.41 -7.28
C ALA A 272 6.21 2.55 -8.45
N PHE A 273 5.31 2.08 -9.33
CA PHE A 273 5.66 1.30 -10.52
C PHE A 273 6.17 2.17 -11.69
N VAL A 274 6.15 3.50 -11.55
CA VAL A 274 6.59 4.45 -12.58
C VAL A 274 7.74 5.28 -12.06
N TYR A 275 7.53 6.03 -10.98
CA TYR A 275 8.51 6.97 -10.45
C TYR A 275 8.18 7.36 -9.00
N ASN A 276 9.18 7.29 -8.12
CA ASN A 276 9.03 7.65 -6.71
C ASN A 276 10.09 8.69 -6.26
N ALA A 277 10.48 9.59 -7.17
CA ALA A 277 11.53 10.60 -6.91
C ALA A 277 12.86 10.04 -6.40
N GLY A 278 13.21 8.81 -6.81
CA GLY A 278 14.44 8.13 -6.38
C GLY A 278 14.44 7.63 -4.93
N MET A 279 13.30 7.70 -4.23
CA MET A 279 13.19 7.28 -2.84
C MET A 279 12.88 5.79 -2.70
N ARG A 280 13.42 5.17 -1.64
CA ARG A 280 13.14 3.79 -1.26
C ARG A 280 11.79 3.66 -0.58
N GLY A 281 11.15 2.50 -0.76
CA GLY A 281 9.85 2.19 -0.17
C GLY A 281 8.69 2.89 -0.86
N LYS A 282 7.47 2.64 -0.35
CA LYS A 282 6.21 3.20 -0.84
C LYS A 282 5.18 3.23 0.29
N LYS A 283 3.90 3.47 0.01
CA LYS A 283 2.80 3.34 0.99
C LYS A 283 3.01 2.13 1.91
N GLY A 284 2.91 2.36 3.22
CA GLY A 284 3.07 1.34 4.27
C GLY A 284 4.50 1.06 4.72
N SER A 285 5.51 1.65 4.09
CA SER A 285 6.91 1.55 4.54
C SER A 285 7.30 2.74 5.42
N ALA A 286 8.29 2.53 6.30
CA ALA A 286 8.86 3.60 7.12
C ALA A 286 9.93 4.44 6.38
N PHE A 287 10.41 3.98 5.22
CA PHE A 287 11.32 4.74 4.35
C PHE A 287 10.70 6.05 3.83
N LEU A 288 11.53 6.93 3.28
CA LEU A 288 11.11 8.23 2.75
C LEU A 288 10.05 8.09 1.64
N GLY A 289 10.11 7.04 0.83
CA GLY A 289 9.09 6.77 -0.18
C GLY A 289 7.70 6.44 0.38
N GLY A 290 7.61 6.06 1.66
CA GLY A 290 6.36 5.84 2.38
C GLY A 290 5.87 7.04 3.20
N THR A 291 6.78 7.92 3.62
CA THR A 291 6.49 8.98 4.60
C THR A 291 6.70 10.40 4.09
N ARG A 292 7.52 10.65 3.06
CA ARG A 292 7.71 11.99 2.52
C ARG A 292 6.48 12.42 1.72
N ALA A 293 5.99 13.62 1.98
CA ALA A 293 4.82 14.19 1.32
C ALA A 293 5.13 15.55 0.71
N ALA A 294 4.41 15.88 -0.36
CA ALA A 294 4.32 17.23 -0.87
C ALA A 294 3.60 18.10 0.17
N SER A 295 4.05 19.35 0.32
CA SER A 295 3.45 20.32 1.22
C SER A 295 3.66 21.71 0.67
N PHE A 296 2.67 22.20 -0.09
CA PHE A 296 2.70 23.49 -0.76
C PHE A 296 1.74 24.46 -0.09
N TRP A 297 2.25 25.61 0.34
CA TRP A 297 1.50 26.64 1.07
C TRP A 297 1.49 27.92 0.25
N ARG A 298 0.39 28.16 -0.46
CA ARG A 298 0.25 29.28 -1.38
C ARG A 298 -0.69 30.33 -0.83
N TRP A 299 -0.20 31.56 -0.69
CA TRP A 299 -1.01 32.71 -0.29
C TRP A 299 -0.41 34.01 -0.88
N PRO A 300 -0.70 34.34 -2.16
CA PRO A 300 0.00 35.39 -2.90
C PRO A 300 -0.10 36.81 -2.33
N GLY A 301 -1.07 37.06 -1.44
CA GLY A 301 -1.20 38.33 -0.73
C GLY A 301 -0.25 38.48 0.46
N THR A 302 0.42 37.40 0.87
CA THR A 302 1.12 37.31 2.16
C THR A 302 2.44 36.54 2.08
N LEU A 303 2.43 35.32 1.53
CA LEU A 303 3.60 34.45 1.45
C LEU A 303 4.39 34.73 0.16
N GLN A 304 5.71 34.65 0.27
CA GLN A 304 6.61 34.67 -0.88
C GLN A 304 7.02 33.23 -1.24
N PRO A 305 7.11 32.86 -2.53
CA PRO A 305 7.51 31.52 -2.91
C PRO A 305 8.93 31.20 -2.47
N ALA A 306 9.13 30.06 -1.81
CA ALA A 306 10.44 29.66 -1.30
C ALA A 306 10.49 28.17 -0.93
N ASP A 307 11.69 27.59 -0.97
CA ASP A 307 11.94 26.27 -0.40
C ASP A 307 12.21 26.40 1.09
N CYS A 308 11.59 25.53 1.89
CA CYS A 308 11.90 25.34 3.30
C CYS A 308 12.41 23.91 3.49
N GLY A 309 13.68 23.77 3.87
CA GLY A 309 14.34 22.48 4.09
C GLY A 309 14.23 21.95 5.52
N ALA A 310 13.45 22.61 6.38
CA ALA A 310 13.28 22.21 7.77
C ALA A 310 12.46 20.91 7.89
N LEU A 311 12.91 19.99 8.76
CA LEU A 311 12.16 18.77 9.08
C LEU A 311 10.81 19.13 9.73
N ALA A 312 9.74 18.93 8.96
CA ALA A 312 8.37 19.25 9.33
C ALA A 312 7.45 18.05 9.11
N ALA A 313 6.27 18.07 9.72
CA ALA A 313 5.31 16.99 9.59
C ALA A 313 3.85 17.46 9.62
N HIS A 314 2.95 16.62 9.13
CA HIS A 314 1.50 16.81 9.18
C HIS A 314 0.93 17.20 10.57
N MET A 315 1.52 16.72 11.67
CA MET A 315 1.14 17.14 13.03
C MET A 315 1.41 18.63 13.33
N ASP A 316 2.25 19.28 12.54
CA ASP A 316 2.59 20.70 12.67
C ASP A 316 1.51 21.62 12.08
N VAL A 317 0.60 21.09 11.25
CA VAL A 317 -0.46 21.86 10.60
C VAL A 317 -1.43 22.47 11.61
N LEU A 318 -1.88 21.69 12.61
CA LEU A 318 -2.83 22.18 13.60
C LEU A 318 -2.32 23.41 14.35
N PRO A 319 -1.15 23.37 15.04
CA PRO A 319 -0.66 24.54 15.75
C PRO A 319 -0.38 25.72 14.82
N THR A 320 0.03 25.47 13.57
CA THR A 320 0.23 26.52 12.56
C THR A 320 -1.07 27.25 12.23
N LEU A 321 -2.12 26.49 11.87
CA LEU A 321 -3.40 27.09 11.51
C LEU A 321 -4.13 27.68 12.71
N MET A 322 -3.92 27.14 13.91
CA MET A 322 -4.38 27.74 15.16
C MET A 322 -3.80 29.15 15.34
N GLU A 323 -2.49 29.32 15.18
CA GLU A 323 -1.82 30.63 15.28
C GLU A 323 -2.27 31.59 14.17
N ILE A 324 -2.31 31.13 12.91
CA ILE A 324 -2.75 31.95 11.78
C ILE A 324 -4.20 32.41 11.94
N ALA A 325 -5.08 31.54 12.45
CA ALA A 325 -6.47 31.87 12.75
C ALA A 325 -6.64 32.69 14.03
N GLY A 326 -5.59 32.88 14.84
CA GLY A 326 -5.70 33.53 16.14
C GLY A 326 -6.67 32.80 17.09
N ALA A 327 -6.71 31.47 17.01
CA ALA A 327 -7.54 30.63 17.84
C ALA A 327 -6.94 30.53 19.26
N THR A 328 -7.79 30.46 20.28
CA THR A 328 -7.34 30.36 21.68
C THR A 328 -6.78 28.98 21.97
N ASN A 329 -5.55 28.92 22.48
CA ASN A 329 -4.95 27.68 22.94
C ASN A 329 -5.50 27.30 24.33
N SER A 330 -6.50 26.42 24.37
CA SER A 330 -7.03 25.90 25.64
C SER A 330 -5.99 24.99 26.35
N PRO A 331 -6.02 24.86 27.69
CA PRO A 331 -5.10 23.96 28.40
C PRO A 331 -5.16 22.51 27.90
N ALA A 332 -6.35 22.02 27.54
CA ALA A 332 -6.52 20.67 26.99
C ALA A 332 -5.88 20.53 25.61
N LEU A 333 -6.01 21.55 24.75
CA LEU A 333 -5.35 21.57 23.44
C LEU A 333 -3.83 21.65 23.58
N GLN A 334 -3.33 22.50 24.49
CA GLN A 334 -1.92 22.63 24.78
C GLN A 334 -1.30 21.31 25.27
N ALA A 335 -2.03 20.54 26.08
CA ALA A 335 -1.58 19.22 26.53
C ALA A 335 -1.67 18.14 25.44
N GLN A 336 -2.48 18.36 24.41
CA GLN A 336 -2.66 17.42 23.30
C GLN A 336 -1.59 17.59 22.22
N VAL A 337 -1.30 18.82 21.82
CA VAL A 337 -0.48 19.12 20.63
C VAL A 337 0.99 18.77 20.88
N GLU A 338 1.55 18.00 19.96
CA GLU A 338 2.98 17.66 19.90
C GLU A 338 3.68 18.30 18.70
N GLY A 339 2.90 18.77 17.72
CA GLY A 339 3.40 19.50 16.56
C GLY A 339 4.00 20.85 16.93
N ARG A 340 4.85 21.37 16.05
CA ARG A 340 5.48 22.69 16.17
C ARG A 340 4.86 23.62 15.12
N SER A 341 4.46 24.83 15.50
CA SER A 341 3.93 25.78 14.52
C SER A 341 4.98 26.10 13.45
N LEU A 342 4.61 25.93 12.18
CA LEU A 342 5.39 26.29 10.99
C LEU A 342 5.31 27.79 10.69
N ARG A 343 4.57 28.58 11.49
CA ARG A 343 4.33 30.01 11.23
C ARG A 343 5.63 30.78 10.97
N LEU A 344 6.65 30.57 11.80
CA LEU A 344 7.94 31.24 11.63
C LEU A 344 8.64 30.82 10.33
N LEU A 345 8.52 29.55 9.93
CA LEU A 345 9.07 29.05 8.66
C LEU A 345 8.30 29.53 7.43
N LEU A 346 7.00 29.83 7.59
CA LEU A 346 6.18 30.45 6.55
C LEU A 346 6.49 31.95 6.41
N GLU A 347 6.84 32.63 7.51
CA GLU A 347 7.29 34.03 7.51
C GLU A 347 8.71 34.16 6.96
N ASP A 348 9.61 33.27 7.37
CA ASP A 348 11.00 33.19 6.96
C ASP A 348 11.44 31.71 6.88
N PRO A 349 11.59 31.15 5.66
CA PRO A 349 12.05 29.78 5.46
C PRO A 349 13.42 29.46 6.06
N ALA A 350 14.23 30.47 6.40
CA ALA A 350 15.51 30.34 7.07
C ALA A 350 15.43 30.50 8.61
N ALA A 351 14.23 30.68 9.17
CA ALA A 351 14.05 30.83 10.60
C ALA A 351 14.64 29.64 11.37
N ALA A 352 15.18 29.92 12.57
CA ALA A 352 15.79 28.91 13.41
C ALA A 352 14.80 27.77 13.71
N TRP A 353 15.19 26.56 13.36
CA TRP A 353 14.40 25.35 13.56
C TRP A 353 15.21 24.32 14.34
N PRO A 354 14.97 24.16 15.66
CA PRO A 354 15.68 23.17 16.45
C PRO A 354 15.42 21.76 15.92
N ASP A 355 16.42 20.88 16.04
CA ASP A 355 16.26 19.48 15.66
C ASP A 355 15.12 18.81 16.46
N ARG A 356 14.59 17.72 15.90
CA ARG A 356 13.47 16.98 16.47
C ARG A 356 13.54 15.53 16.06
N GLU A 357 12.87 14.68 16.82
CA GLU A 357 12.61 13.31 16.41
C GLU A 357 11.16 13.19 15.95
N LEU A 358 10.97 12.63 14.76
CA LEU A 358 9.69 12.16 14.26
C LEU A 358 9.68 10.63 14.31
N PHE A 359 8.53 10.07 14.66
CA PHE A 359 8.35 8.63 14.79
C PHE A 359 7.41 8.15 13.69
N THR A 360 7.71 7.00 13.11
CA THR A 360 6.88 6.34 12.11
C THR A 360 6.65 4.90 12.53
N HIS A 361 5.42 4.42 12.39
CA HIS A 361 5.10 3.01 12.62
C HIS A 361 3.92 2.57 11.74
N PHE A 362 4.07 1.44 11.04
CA PHE A 362 3.02 0.95 10.13
C PHE A 362 1.74 0.49 10.82
N GLY A 363 1.87 -0.01 12.06
CA GLY A 363 0.74 -0.21 12.96
C GLY A 363 -0.08 -1.46 12.66
N ARG A 364 0.46 -2.44 11.93
CA ARG A 364 -0.28 -3.66 11.58
C ARG A 364 0.20 -4.87 12.38
N TRP A 365 -0.70 -5.38 13.20
CA TRP A 365 -0.58 -6.65 13.94
C TRP A 365 -1.92 -7.37 13.96
N ALA A 366 -1.91 -8.65 14.33
CA ALA A 366 -3.11 -9.46 14.41
C ALA A 366 -4.13 -8.83 15.37
N ARG A 367 -5.42 -8.92 15.02
CA ARG A 367 -6.51 -8.38 15.85
C ARG A 367 -6.45 -9.01 17.24
N PHE A 368 -6.60 -8.19 18.28
CA PHE A 368 -6.52 -8.57 19.70
C PHE A 368 -5.14 -9.08 20.17
N ALA A 369 -4.13 -9.14 19.29
CA ALA A 369 -2.77 -9.46 19.71
C ALA A 369 -2.14 -8.26 20.44
N SER A 370 -1.10 -8.53 21.22
CA SER A 370 -0.31 -7.45 21.81
C SER A 370 0.38 -6.65 20.70
N PRO A 371 0.32 -5.30 20.72
CA PRO A 371 1.10 -4.45 19.84
C PRO A 371 2.60 -4.77 19.86
N ASP A 372 3.13 -5.25 21.00
CA ASP A 372 4.55 -5.56 21.16
C ASP A 372 5.05 -6.63 20.18
N THR A 373 4.16 -7.51 19.69
CA THR A 373 4.49 -8.54 18.68
C THR A 373 4.97 -7.95 17.35
N ALA A 374 4.67 -6.68 17.09
CA ALA A 374 5.03 -5.97 15.87
C ALA A 374 5.71 -4.62 16.16
N LYS A 375 6.26 -4.44 17.38
CA LYS A 375 6.84 -3.18 17.87
C LYS A 375 7.86 -2.56 16.92
N TYR A 376 8.69 -3.37 16.26
CA TYR A 376 9.72 -2.90 15.35
C TYR A 376 9.42 -3.19 13.88
N ARG A 377 8.15 -3.49 13.55
CA ARG A 377 7.75 -3.82 12.17
C ARG A 377 7.44 -2.56 11.39
N ALA A 378 8.16 -2.34 10.28
CA ALA A 378 7.98 -1.20 9.39
C ALA A 378 7.85 0.12 10.18
N CYS A 379 8.90 0.43 10.95
CA CYS A 379 8.94 1.58 11.85
C CYS A 379 10.25 2.35 11.69
N GLY A 380 10.30 3.57 12.22
CA GLY A 380 11.50 4.39 12.17
C GLY A 380 11.49 5.63 13.05
N VAL A 381 12.67 6.24 13.17
CA VAL A 381 12.91 7.51 13.85
C VAL A 381 13.68 8.42 12.90
N ARG A 382 13.19 9.65 12.70
CA ARG A 382 13.79 10.64 11.82
C ARG A 382 14.19 11.89 12.59
N SER A 383 15.46 12.27 12.49
CA SER A 383 15.98 13.60 12.85
C SER A 383 16.30 14.40 11.60
N ALA A 384 16.72 15.67 11.69
CA ALA A 384 17.05 16.46 10.51
C ALA A 384 18.13 15.82 9.61
N ARG A 385 19.06 15.05 10.20
CA ARG A 385 20.13 14.36 9.48
C ARG A 385 19.86 12.87 9.29
N TRP A 386 19.45 12.20 10.36
CA TRP A 386 19.47 10.74 10.44
C TRP A 386 18.09 10.14 10.29
N HIS A 387 18.00 9.02 9.57
CA HIS A 387 16.82 8.17 9.54
C HIS A 387 17.16 6.75 9.96
N LEU A 388 16.62 6.32 11.09
CA LEU A 388 16.72 4.95 11.60
C LEU A 388 15.45 4.19 11.18
N VAL A 389 15.59 3.10 10.43
CA VAL A 389 14.45 2.35 9.86
C VAL A 389 14.60 0.86 10.15
N SER A 390 13.51 0.22 10.55
CA SER A 390 13.37 -1.25 10.62
C SER A 390 12.23 -1.67 9.72
N GLU A 391 12.55 -2.33 8.61
CA GLU A 391 11.57 -2.76 7.61
C GLU A 391 10.85 -4.05 8.04
N THR A 392 11.63 -5.07 8.40
CA THR A 392 11.19 -6.45 8.64
C THR A 392 11.22 -6.90 10.10
N GLY A 393 11.66 -6.03 11.02
CA GLY A 393 11.65 -6.31 12.46
C GLY A 393 10.26 -6.71 13.00
N ALA A 394 10.24 -7.27 14.20
CA ALA A 394 9.02 -7.70 14.88
C ALA A 394 9.09 -7.33 16.36
N GLU A 395 9.32 -8.29 17.24
CA GLU A 395 9.62 -8.05 18.67
C GLU A 395 11.04 -7.54 18.90
N ARG A 396 11.91 -7.66 17.88
CA ARG A 396 13.28 -7.12 17.88
C ARG A 396 13.49 -6.25 16.64
N PRO A 397 14.30 -5.19 16.74
CA PRO A 397 14.58 -4.33 15.60
C PRO A 397 15.60 -4.94 14.65
N GLU A 398 15.46 -4.60 13.37
CA GLU A 398 16.45 -4.80 12.32
C GLU A 398 16.82 -3.42 11.76
N TRP A 399 17.59 -2.67 12.55
CA TRP A 399 17.87 -1.27 12.26
C TRP A 399 18.86 -1.08 11.11
N MET A 400 18.47 -0.22 10.18
CA MET A 400 19.35 0.46 9.22
C MET A 400 19.36 1.95 9.56
N LEU A 401 20.50 2.61 9.38
CA LEU A 401 20.66 4.05 9.62
C LEU A 401 21.14 4.73 8.34
N PHE A 402 20.48 5.82 7.95
CA PHE A 402 20.81 6.59 6.74
C PHE A 402 21.12 8.06 7.09
N ASP A 403 22.19 8.60 6.48
CA ASP A 403 22.50 10.04 6.47
C ASP A 403 21.71 10.70 5.33
N VAL A 404 20.49 11.16 5.61
CA VAL A 404 19.51 11.54 4.57
C VAL A 404 19.98 12.68 3.66
N PRO A 405 20.64 13.75 4.16
CA PRO A 405 21.18 14.79 3.29
C PRO A 405 22.21 14.26 2.27
N ALA A 406 22.98 13.22 2.64
CA ALA A 406 23.99 12.62 1.76
C ALA A 406 23.42 11.47 0.91
N ASP A 407 22.36 10.81 1.37
CA ASP A 407 21.71 9.66 0.74
C ASP A 407 20.18 9.77 0.84
N PRO A 408 19.55 10.66 0.04
CA PRO A 408 18.10 10.85 0.05
C PRO A 408 17.32 9.65 -0.53
N GLY A 409 18.03 8.67 -1.11
CA GLY A 409 17.46 7.42 -1.61
C GLY A 409 17.49 6.28 -0.59
N GLU A 410 18.16 6.45 0.56
CA GLU A 410 18.30 5.44 1.62
C GLU A 410 18.88 4.11 1.11
N GLN A 411 19.95 4.22 0.33
CA GLN A 411 20.63 3.09 -0.31
C GLN A 411 21.81 2.56 0.50
N ARG A 412 22.43 3.39 1.35
CA ARG A 412 23.64 3.05 2.09
C ARG A 412 23.37 3.04 3.59
N ASP A 413 23.23 1.84 4.15
CA ASP A 413 23.21 1.67 5.60
C ASP A 413 24.57 2.02 6.22
N VAL A 414 24.58 2.97 7.16
CA VAL A 414 25.74 3.40 7.94
C VAL A 414 25.61 3.08 9.42
N SER A 415 24.66 2.22 9.80
CA SER A 415 24.41 1.79 11.20
C SER A 415 25.68 1.29 11.90
N GLY A 416 26.48 0.45 11.23
CA GLY A 416 27.74 -0.08 11.76
C GLY A 416 28.84 0.97 11.96
N GLN A 417 28.74 2.13 11.31
CA GLN A 417 29.70 3.25 11.45
C GLN A 417 29.29 4.24 12.55
N HIS A 418 28.01 4.26 12.93
CA HIS A 418 27.44 5.21 13.90
C HIS A 418 26.61 4.49 14.98
N PRO A 419 27.20 3.55 15.75
CA PRO A 419 26.46 2.76 16.74
C PRO A 419 25.89 3.61 17.89
N ASP A 420 26.52 4.74 18.21
CA ASP A 420 26.05 5.72 19.19
C ASP A 420 24.75 6.41 18.75
N VAL A 421 24.65 6.78 17.46
CA VAL A 421 23.44 7.34 16.87
C VAL A 421 22.31 6.32 16.88
N VAL A 422 22.60 5.07 16.47
CA VAL A 422 21.63 3.97 16.52
C VAL A 422 21.12 3.76 17.95
N ALA A 423 22.00 3.73 18.94
CA ALA A 423 21.61 3.55 20.34
C ALA A 423 20.74 4.71 20.86
N GLY A 424 21.11 5.96 20.54
CA GLY A 424 20.34 7.14 20.93
C GLY A 424 18.92 7.14 20.35
N MET A 425 18.81 6.93 19.03
CA MET A 425 17.53 6.91 18.31
C MET A 425 16.68 5.69 18.68
N THR A 426 17.30 4.53 18.96
CA THR A 426 16.59 3.38 19.52
C THR A 426 16.00 3.72 20.88
N GLY A 427 16.78 4.35 21.77
CA GLY A 427 16.28 4.81 23.07
C GLY A 427 15.13 5.81 22.97
N ALA A 428 15.14 6.68 21.95
CA ALA A 428 14.02 7.57 21.64
C ALA A 428 12.78 6.79 21.19
N PHE A 429 12.94 5.83 20.29
CA PHE A 429 11.87 4.95 19.85
C PHE A 429 11.23 4.19 21.03
N GLU A 430 12.04 3.66 21.94
CA GLU A 430 11.56 2.98 23.15
C GLU A 430 10.66 3.87 24.01
N ARG A 431 11.12 5.09 24.30
CA ARG A 431 10.35 6.07 25.09
C ARG A 431 9.04 6.43 24.38
N TRP A 432 9.10 6.65 23.07
CA TRP A 432 7.91 6.92 22.27
C TRP A 432 6.94 5.73 22.31
N TRP A 433 7.41 4.50 22.09
CA TRP A 433 6.59 3.28 22.11
C TRP A 433 5.89 3.09 23.46
N THR A 434 6.62 3.26 24.57
CA THR A 434 6.00 3.23 25.91
C THR A 434 4.95 4.33 26.07
N SER A 435 5.23 5.54 25.56
CA SER A 435 4.30 6.67 25.69
C SER A 435 2.98 6.50 24.95
N VAL A 436 2.94 5.71 23.87
CA VAL A 436 1.72 5.50 23.08
C VAL A 436 0.83 4.38 23.64
N GLN A 437 1.38 3.43 24.40
CA GLN A 437 0.63 2.26 24.91
C GLN A 437 -0.70 2.62 25.61
N PRO A 438 -0.77 3.62 26.52
CA PRO A 438 -2.02 3.97 27.19
C PRO A 438 -3.10 4.53 26.26
N HIS A 439 -2.73 4.95 25.05
CA HIS A 439 -3.61 5.60 24.08
C HIS A 439 -4.13 4.64 23.01
N LEU A 440 -3.69 3.38 22.98
CA LEU A 440 -4.10 2.37 22.00
C LEU A 440 -5.52 1.82 22.32
N VAL A 441 -6.49 2.71 22.47
CA VAL A 441 -7.83 2.45 23.00
C VAL A 441 -8.71 1.56 22.11
N ASN A 442 -8.33 1.40 20.83
CA ASN A 442 -9.09 0.61 19.86
C ASN A 442 -8.59 -0.83 19.68
N GLU A 443 -7.47 -1.23 20.30
CA GLU A 443 -6.84 -2.55 20.05
C GLU A 443 -7.70 -3.74 20.47
N ARG A 444 -8.68 -3.50 21.35
CA ARG A 444 -9.64 -4.49 21.84
C ARG A 444 -11.07 -4.18 21.42
N ALA A 445 -11.27 -3.23 20.50
CA ALA A 445 -12.61 -2.89 20.05
C ALA A 445 -13.22 -4.04 19.23
N GLU A 446 -14.46 -4.41 19.57
CA GLU A 446 -15.27 -5.29 18.74
C GLU A 446 -16.16 -4.43 17.82
N GLY A 447 -16.07 -4.67 16.52
CA GLY A 447 -16.95 -4.07 15.53
C GLY A 447 -18.38 -4.63 15.60
N PRO A 448 -19.41 -3.83 15.26
CA PRO A 448 -20.78 -4.32 15.15
C PRO A 448 -20.94 -5.36 14.02
N PRO A 449 -21.97 -6.21 14.06
CA PRO A 449 -22.23 -7.19 12.99
C PRO A 449 -22.65 -6.55 11.65
N VAL A 450 -23.04 -5.27 11.68
CA VAL A 450 -23.42 -4.50 10.51
C VAL A 450 -22.66 -3.18 10.55
N ASN A 451 -22.05 -2.80 9.42
CA ASN A 451 -21.33 -1.54 9.32
C ASN A 451 -22.26 -0.34 9.62
N PRO A 452 -21.87 0.58 10.52
CA PRO A 452 -22.71 1.72 10.90
C PRO A 452 -23.14 2.58 9.71
N PHE A 453 -22.22 2.87 8.78
CA PHE A 453 -22.52 3.68 7.60
C PHE A 453 -23.56 3.02 6.68
N LYS A 454 -23.43 1.71 6.44
CA LYS A 454 -24.38 0.94 5.62
C LYS A 454 -25.72 0.77 6.30
N GLU A 455 -25.73 0.59 7.62
CA GLU A 455 -26.97 0.51 8.38
C GLU A 455 -27.82 1.77 8.19
N ILE A 456 -27.18 2.94 8.22
CA ILE A 456 -27.83 4.23 7.99
C ILE A 456 -28.30 4.35 6.53
N PHE A 457 -27.49 3.89 5.57
CA PHE A 457 -27.87 3.87 4.16
C PHE A 457 -29.17 3.09 3.93
N TRP A 458 -29.24 1.84 4.43
CA TRP A 458 -30.43 1.02 4.26
C TRP A 458 -31.65 1.58 4.98
N LYS A 459 -31.48 2.15 6.18
CA LYS A 459 -32.57 2.82 6.90
C LYS A 459 -33.18 3.98 6.09
N GLN A 460 -32.36 4.72 5.34
CA GLN A 460 -32.84 5.87 4.54
C GLN A 460 -33.38 5.48 3.16
N ARG A 461 -32.79 4.48 2.50
CA ARG A 461 -33.19 4.06 1.15
C ARG A 461 -34.33 3.03 1.13
N GLY A 462 -34.64 2.42 2.29
CA GLY A 462 -35.52 1.26 2.37
C GLY A 462 -34.77 -0.02 2.01
N GLY A 463 -35.12 -1.13 2.70
CA GLY A 463 -34.44 -2.42 2.56
C GLY A 463 -33.54 -2.75 3.76
N GLY A 464 -32.57 -3.65 3.54
CA GLY A 464 -31.62 -4.11 4.55
C GLY A 464 -30.55 -5.01 3.94
N PRO A 465 -29.53 -5.38 4.72
CA PRO A 465 -28.50 -6.29 4.24
C PRO A 465 -29.10 -7.67 3.93
N SER A 466 -28.65 -8.28 2.84
CA SER A 466 -28.88 -9.70 2.56
C SER A 466 -28.23 -10.58 3.64
N GLU A 467 -28.55 -11.87 3.66
CA GLU A 467 -27.89 -12.82 4.56
C GLU A 467 -26.38 -12.90 4.29
N GLU A 468 -25.98 -12.84 3.02
CA GLU A 468 -24.58 -12.77 2.62
C GLU A 468 -23.91 -11.48 3.10
N ASP A 469 -24.56 -10.32 2.95
CA ASP A 469 -24.03 -9.05 3.46
C ASP A 469 -23.80 -9.10 4.97
N ARG A 470 -24.75 -9.67 5.73
CA ARG A 470 -24.62 -9.83 7.20
C ARG A 470 -23.43 -10.70 7.55
N ARG A 471 -23.27 -11.84 6.87
CA ARG A 471 -22.12 -12.74 7.08
C ARG A 471 -20.80 -12.06 6.74
N LEU A 472 -20.74 -11.30 5.66
CA LEU A 472 -19.52 -10.61 5.21
C LEU A 472 -19.13 -9.43 6.11
N MET A 473 -20.11 -8.73 6.69
CA MET A 473 -19.86 -7.59 7.59
C MET A 473 -19.63 -7.97 9.04
N ASP A 474 -20.07 -9.17 9.48
CA ASP A 474 -19.92 -9.57 10.87
C ASP A 474 -18.48 -9.98 11.17
N PRO A 475 -17.74 -9.26 12.04
CA PRO A 475 -16.36 -9.62 12.37
C PRO A 475 -16.22 -10.99 13.04
N LYS A 476 -17.29 -11.57 13.58
CA LYS A 476 -17.31 -12.90 14.19
C LYS A 476 -17.47 -14.01 13.14
N GLN A 477 -18.10 -13.71 12.00
CA GLN A 477 -18.35 -14.67 10.92
C GLN A 477 -17.35 -14.53 9.77
N ASN A 478 -16.73 -13.35 9.64
CA ASN A 478 -15.69 -13.06 8.66
C ASN A 478 -14.47 -12.41 9.34
N PRO A 479 -13.70 -13.16 10.14
CA PRO A 479 -12.50 -12.64 10.80
C PRO A 479 -11.35 -12.34 9.81
N ALA A 480 -11.49 -12.70 8.53
CA ALA A 480 -10.43 -12.75 7.52
C ALA A 480 -9.96 -11.38 6.99
N THR A 481 -10.44 -10.25 7.54
CA THR A 481 -9.96 -8.91 7.17
C THR A 481 -8.85 -8.37 8.05
N ALA A 482 -8.29 -9.19 8.96
CA ALA A 482 -6.92 -8.96 9.40
C ALA A 482 -6.01 -8.94 8.17
N THR A 483 -5.38 -7.78 7.88
CA THR A 483 -4.48 -7.56 6.73
C THR A 483 -3.67 -8.83 6.37
N PRO A 484 -3.52 -9.20 5.09
CA PRO A 484 -2.49 -10.15 4.71
C PRO A 484 -1.14 -9.53 5.07
N GLY A 485 -0.59 -9.94 6.21
CA GLY A 485 0.83 -9.84 6.40
C GLY A 485 1.48 -10.48 5.17
N ALA A 486 2.53 -9.85 4.66
CA ALA A 486 3.59 -10.59 4.02
C ALA A 486 3.79 -11.88 4.85
N ASN A 487 3.50 -13.03 4.22
CA ASN A 487 3.34 -14.36 4.81
C ASN A 487 2.02 -14.63 5.57
N GLY A 488 0.89 -14.65 4.85
CA GLY A 488 -0.39 -15.14 5.38
C GLY A 488 -0.43 -16.66 5.51
N ARG A 489 -0.26 -17.20 6.73
CA ARG A 489 -0.83 -18.51 7.07
C ARG A 489 -2.35 -18.35 7.19
N LYS A 490 -3.10 -18.87 6.21
CA LYS A 490 -4.56 -19.10 6.34
C LYS A 490 -4.81 -20.01 7.55
N GLU A 491 -5.94 -19.82 8.23
CA GLU A 491 -6.55 -20.86 9.07
C GLU A 491 -6.54 -22.20 8.29
N PRO A 492 -6.05 -23.32 8.87
CA PRO A 492 -5.88 -24.55 8.12
C PRO A 492 -7.22 -25.03 7.57
N SER A 493 -7.32 -25.18 6.25
CA SER A 493 -8.49 -25.82 5.65
C SER A 493 -8.57 -27.29 6.07
N ALA A 494 -9.76 -27.89 6.00
CA ALA A 494 -9.88 -29.32 6.29
C ALA A 494 -8.95 -30.16 5.40
N LEU A 495 -8.16 -31.04 6.02
CA LEU A 495 -7.29 -31.97 5.30
C LEU A 495 -8.12 -32.96 4.47
N PRO A 496 -7.67 -33.35 3.26
CA PRO A 496 -8.32 -34.39 2.48
C PRO A 496 -8.29 -35.73 3.23
N THR A 497 -9.41 -36.45 3.21
CA THR A 497 -9.51 -37.78 3.84
C THR A 497 -9.33 -38.92 2.84
N GLN A 498 -9.52 -38.67 1.54
CA GLN A 498 -9.43 -39.69 0.49
C GLN A 498 -8.92 -39.08 -0.83
N HIS A 499 -8.12 -39.86 -1.55
CA HIS A 499 -7.65 -39.56 -2.90
C HIS A 499 -7.99 -40.70 -3.86
N GLU A 500 -8.32 -40.35 -5.09
CA GLU A 500 -8.43 -41.25 -6.23
C GLU A 500 -7.15 -41.21 -7.06
N LEU A 501 -6.65 -42.36 -7.53
CA LEU A 501 -5.51 -42.40 -8.46
C LEU A 501 -5.99 -42.31 -9.91
N ARG A 502 -5.40 -41.39 -10.68
CA ARG A 502 -5.64 -41.24 -12.11
C ARG A 502 -4.33 -41.28 -12.88
N ASN A 503 -4.39 -41.79 -14.11
CA ASN A 503 -3.31 -41.63 -15.08
C ASN A 503 -3.63 -40.40 -15.94
N ILE A 504 -2.74 -39.40 -15.94
CA ILE A 504 -2.87 -38.18 -16.75
C ILE A 504 -1.57 -38.00 -17.54
N GLU A 505 -1.64 -38.11 -18.87
CA GLU A 505 -0.48 -38.02 -19.78
C GLU A 505 0.70 -38.96 -19.44
N GLY A 506 0.42 -40.09 -18.78
CA GLY A 506 1.44 -41.05 -18.34
C GLY A 506 1.98 -40.81 -16.93
N TRP A 507 1.53 -39.77 -16.23
CA TRP A 507 1.83 -39.55 -14.81
C TRP A 507 0.76 -40.18 -13.91
N THR A 508 1.20 -40.66 -12.74
CA THR A 508 0.30 -41.03 -11.66
C THR A 508 -0.09 -39.78 -10.86
N VAL A 509 -1.37 -39.44 -10.87
CA VAL A 509 -1.93 -38.28 -10.18
C VAL A 509 -2.90 -38.71 -9.09
N ARG A 510 -2.63 -38.34 -7.83
CA ARG A 510 -3.56 -38.46 -6.69
C ARG A 510 -4.48 -37.24 -6.68
N VAL A 511 -5.78 -37.48 -6.84
CA VAL A 511 -6.80 -36.43 -6.89
C VAL A 511 -7.68 -36.53 -5.65
N ASP A 512 -7.75 -35.45 -4.89
CA ASP A 512 -8.70 -35.31 -3.79
C ASP A 512 -10.12 -35.61 -4.25
N ARG A 513 -10.82 -36.52 -3.54
CA ARG A 513 -12.21 -36.87 -3.90
C ARG A 513 -13.16 -35.69 -3.88
N ARG A 514 -12.87 -34.63 -3.11
CA ARG A 514 -13.66 -33.39 -3.13
C ARG A 514 -13.61 -32.67 -4.49
N LEU A 515 -12.60 -32.95 -5.32
CA LEU A 515 -12.49 -32.42 -6.68
C LEU A 515 -13.18 -33.31 -7.71
N THR A 516 -13.54 -34.55 -7.38
CA THR A 516 -14.17 -35.49 -8.32
C THR A 516 -15.63 -35.77 -7.98
N GLU A 517 -16.06 -35.48 -6.76
CA GLU A 517 -17.41 -35.73 -6.24
C GLU A 517 -18.00 -34.44 -5.62
N GLY A 518 -19.30 -34.19 -5.81
CA GLY A 518 -20.02 -33.09 -5.16
C GLY A 518 -19.86 -31.70 -5.82
N ALA A 519 -20.03 -30.64 -5.01
CA ALA A 519 -20.19 -29.26 -5.48
C ALA A 519 -18.96 -28.64 -6.16
N GLU A 520 -17.77 -29.18 -5.93
CA GLU A 520 -16.50 -28.66 -6.48
C GLU A 520 -15.99 -29.48 -7.68
N SER A 521 -16.77 -30.44 -8.17
CA SER A 521 -16.43 -31.29 -9.33
C SER A 521 -16.08 -30.46 -10.59
N ALA A 522 -16.82 -29.39 -10.86
CA ALA A 522 -16.54 -28.50 -11.98
C ALA A 522 -15.19 -27.74 -11.85
N LEU A 523 -14.78 -27.41 -10.61
CA LEU A 523 -13.44 -26.86 -10.34
C LEU A 523 -12.37 -27.92 -10.59
N GLY A 524 -12.59 -29.13 -10.07
CA GLY A 524 -11.70 -30.27 -10.26
C GLY A 524 -11.46 -30.59 -11.72
N ASP A 525 -12.52 -30.66 -12.53
CA ASP A 525 -12.42 -30.88 -13.98
C ASP A 525 -11.53 -29.84 -14.67
N ARG A 526 -11.64 -28.57 -14.29
CA ARG A 526 -10.79 -27.51 -14.82
C ARG A 526 -9.34 -27.68 -14.37
N ALA A 527 -9.11 -28.01 -13.09
CA ALA A 527 -7.78 -28.20 -12.55
C ALA A 527 -7.07 -29.38 -13.20
N LEU A 528 -7.76 -30.51 -13.39
CA LEU A 528 -7.22 -31.69 -14.07
C LEU A 528 -6.93 -31.42 -15.54
N LYS A 529 -7.78 -30.67 -16.25
CA LYS A 529 -7.50 -30.21 -17.62
C LYS A 529 -6.25 -29.33 -17.69
N LEU A 530 -6.07 -28.44 -16.71
CA LEU A 530 -4.87 -27.62 -16.64
C LEU A 530 -3.62 -28.45 -16.35
N ILE A 531 -3.68 -29.41 -15.42
CA ILE A 531 -2.58 -30.38 -15.19
C ILE A 531 -2.23 -31.09 -16.50
N ALA A 532 -3.22 -31.67 -17.19
CA ALA A 532 -3.00 -32.36 -18.46
C ALA A 532 -2.32 -31.43 -19.48
N ALA A 533 -2.82 -30.21 -19.65
CA ALA A 533 -2.23 -29.23 -20.56
C ALA A 533 -0.77 -28.89 -20.21
N ARG A 534 -0.43 -28.74 -18.92
CA ARG A 534 0.95 -28.51 -18.48
C ARG A 534 1.85 -29.73 -18.73
N LEU A 535 1.35 -30.94 -18.48
CA LEU A 535 2.11 -32.17 -18.73
C LEU A 535 2.35 -32.40 -20.23
N VAL A 536 1.37 -32.12 -21.09
CA VAL A 536 1.55 -32.15 -22.55
C VAL A 536 2.62 -31.15 -22.99
N ALA A 537 2.61 -29.92 -22.44
CA ALA A 537 3.63 -28.92 -22.76
C ALA A 537 5.04 -29.38 -22.34
N ILE A 538 5.16 -30.04 -21.18
CA ILE A 538 6.41 -30.62 -20.68
C ILE A 538 6.89 -31.76 -21.57
N GLU A 539 6.01 -32.68 -21.96
CA GLU A 539 6.32 -33.78 -22.88
C GLU A 539 6.82 -33.28 -24.24
N ALA A 540 6.24 -32.19 -24.75
CA ALA A 540 6.61 -31.65 -26.05
C ALA A 540 8.05 -31.11 -26.12
N VAL A 541 8.62 -30.67 -25.00
CA VAL A 541 9.94 -30.04 -24.96
C VAL A 541 11.03 -30.92 -24.35
N MET A 542 10.67 -32.00 -23.66
CA MET A 542 11.61 -32.78 -22.87
C MET A 542 12.10 -34.05 -23.59
N PRO A 543 13.41 -34.34 -23.57
CA PRO A 543 13.97 -35.56 -24.15
C PRO A 543 13.40 -36.83 -23.53
N ALA A 544 13.15 -37.85 -24.36
CA ALA A 544 12.53 -39.11 -23.94
C ALA A 544 13.18 -39.78 -22.70
N PRO A 545 14.51 -39.86 -22.56
CA PRO A 545 15.13 -40.47 -21.38
C PRO A 545 14.86 -39.71 -20.07
N ALA A 546 14.77 -38.37 -20.14
CA ALA A 546 14.43 -37.54 -18.98
C ALA A 546 12.94 -37.61 -18.67
N LEU A 547 12.10 -37.57 -19.71
CA LEU A 547 10.66 -37.70 -19.60
C LEU A 547 10.23 -39.03 -18.95
N GLU A 548 10.89 -40.13 -19.30
CA GLU A 548 10.61 -41.45 -18.70
C GLU A 548 10.84 -41.45 -17.18
N LYS A 549 11.89 -40.77 -16.71
CA LYS A 549 12.14 -40.59 -15.27
C LYS A 549 11.11 -39.66 -14.64
N LEU A 550 10.81 -38.52 -15.29
CA LEU A 550 9.88 -37.54 -14.75
C LEU A 550 8.45 -38.10 -14.59
N ARG A 551 8.02 -39.00 -15.50
CA ARG A 551 6.73 -39.73 -15.40
C ARG A 551 6.61 -40.63 -14.17
N ARG A 552 7.74 -41.00 -13.56
CA ARG A 552 7.76 -41.78 -12.31
C ARG A 552 7.55 -40.91 -11.06
N CYS A 553 7.68 -39.58 -11.18
CA CYS A 553 7.37 -38.65 -10.09
C CYS A 553 5.85 -38.49 -9.95
N GLY A 554 5.31 -38.79 -8.78
CA GLY A 554 3.88 -38.65 -8.50
C GLY A 554 3.46 -37.19 -8.27
N ILE A 555 2.24 -36.85 -8.71
CA ILE A 555 1.61 -35.53 -8.47
C ILE A 555 0.37 -35.74 -7.59
N GLN A 556 0.18 -34.90 -6.58
CA GLN A 556 -1.06 -34.85 -5.80
C GLN A 556 -1.71 -33.48 -5.94
N ILE A 557 -3.02 -33.45 -6.18
CA ILE A 557 -3.81 -32.21 -6.18
C ILE A 557 -4.96 -32.30 -5.19
N ASP A 558 -5.08 -31.24 -4.39
CA ASP A 558 -6.09 -31.09 -3.36
C ASP A 558 -6.97 -29.86 -3.59
N LEU A 559 -8.24 -29.95 -3.18
CA LEU A 559 -9.12 -28.78 -3.15
C LEU A 559 -8.54 -27.71 -2.21
N SER A 560 -8.04 -28.16 -1.06
CA SER A 560 -7.32 -27.39 -0.05
C SER A 560 -6.61 -28.36 0.92
N HIS A 561 -5.45 -28.01 1.49
CA HIS A 561 -4.68 -28.93 2.35
C HIS A 561 -4.12 -28.27 3.62
N GLY A 562 -4.98 -27.97 4.59
CA GLY A 562 -4.54 -27.39 5.85
C GLY A 562 -3.99 -25.98 5.65
N ALA A 563 -2.82 -25.73 6.21
CA ALA A 563 -2.11 -24.46 6.05
C ALA A 563 -1.21 -24.44 4.80
N LEU A 564 -1.15 -25.52 4.02
CA LEU A 564 -0.39 -25.56 2.76
C LEU A 564 -1.22 -24.90 1.66
N TRP A 565 -0.59 -24.00 0.91
CA TRP A 565 -1.25 -23.29 -0.19
C TRP A 565 -0.33 -23.08 -1.40
N ASN A 566 0.99 -23.03 -1.23
CA ASN A 566 1.92 -23.04 -2.38
C ASN A 566 2.19 -24.47 -2.84
N MET A 567 2.31 -24.62 -4.16
CA MET A 567 2.81 -25.86 -4.74
C MET A 567 4.22 -26.12 -4.22
N GLN A 568 4.52 -27.38 -3.94
CA GLN A 568 5.81 -27.77 -3.36
C GLN A 568 6.06 -29.27 -3.52
N TYR A 569 7.32 -29.66 -3.61
CA TYR A 569 7.78 -31.03 -3.50
C TYR A 569 8.14 -31.41 -2.06
N HIS A 570 7.76 -32.61 -1.61
CA HIS A 570 8.06 -33.09 -0.25
C HIS A 570 9.16 -34.15 -0.25
N PRO A 571 10.44 -33.81 0.01
CA PRO A 571 11.54 -34.77 -0.11
C PRO A 571 11.62 -35.80 1.03
N GLY A 572 10.93 -35.54 2.15
CA GLY A 572 10.99 -36.40 3.34
C GLY A 572 9.76 -36.32 4.23
N ALA A 573 9.41 -37.42 4.89
CA ALA A 573 8.24 -37.52 5.78
C ALA A 573 8.39 -36.76 7.12
N GLY A 574 9.62 -36.41 7.53
CA GLY A 574 9.88 -35.79 8.84
C GLY A 574 9.22 -34.43 9.02
N TRP A 575 9.33 -33.53 8.03
CA TRP A 575 8.68 -32.22 8.11
C TRP A 575 7.16 -32.35 8.10
N LEU A 576 6.62 -33.24 7.27
CA LEU A 576 5.18 -33.50 7.15
C LEU A 576 4.57 -33.93 8.48
N THR A 577 5.14 -34.98 9.09
CA THR A 577 4.64 -35.52 10.37
C THR A 577 4.77 -34.52 11.52
N ASN A 578 5.87 -33.77 11.58
CA ASN A 578 6.07 -32.71 12.59
C ASN A 578 5.07 -31.56 12.47
N HIS A 579 4.44 -31.38 11.30
CA HIS A 579 3.46 -30.33 11.04
C HIS A 579 2.03 -30.87 10.86
N GLY A 580 1.78 -32.12 11.25
CA GLY A 580 0.44 -32.72 11.24
C GLY A 580 -0.07 -33.15 9.85
N TYR A 581 0.81 -33.27 8.87
CA TYR A 581 0.48 -33.76 7.52
C TYR A 581 0.82 -35.25 7.37
N SER A 582 0.17 -35.90 6.40
CA SER A 582 0.38 -37.32 6.12
C SER A 582 1.78 -37.59 5.57
N ALA A 583 2.48 -38.57 6.16
CA ALA A 583 3.75 -39.08 5.64
C ALA A 583 3.62 -39.66 4.22
N ALA A 584 2.42 -40.05 3.80
CA ALA A 584 2.16 -40.59 2.47
C ALA A 584 2.41 -39.57 1.33
N LEU A 585 2.57 -38.29 1.66
CA LEU A 585 2.90 -37.22 0.73
C LEU A 585 4.42 -37.12 0.43
N GLU A 586 5.25 -37.86 1.16
CA GLU A 586 6.69 -37.96 0.89
C GLU A 586 6.96 -38.44 -0.55
N LYS A 587 7.85 -37.74 -1.23
CA LYS A 587 8.27 -37.92 -2.62
C LYS A 587 7.18 -37.61 -3.66
N TRP A 588 6.16 -36.83 -3.28
CA TRP A 588 5.14 -36.31 -4.19
C TRP A 588 5.31 -34.81 -4.45
N VAL A 589 5.07 -34.41 -5.71
CA VAL A 589 4.79 -33.02 -6.05
C VAL A 589 3.36 -32.70 -5.62
N HIS A 590 3.18 -31.69 -4.79
CA HIS A 590 1.90 -31.38 -4.16
C HIS A 590 1.36 -30.03 -4.62
N ILE A 591 0.15 -30.04 -5.17
CA ILE A 591 -0.68 -28.87 -5.46
C ILE A 591 -1.76 -28.78 -4.35
N PRO A 592 -1.50 -28.04 -3.26
CA PRO A 592 -2.37 -28.08 -2.07
C PRO A 592 -3.67 -27.27 -2.20
N ASP A 593 -3.78 -26.38 -3.19
CA ASP A 593 -4.96 -25.51 -3.40
C ASP A 593 -5.28 -25.42 -4.90
N ALA A 594 -6.29 -26.18 -5.33
CA ALA A 594 -6.76 -26.21 -6.72
C ALA A 594 -7.25 -24.84 -7.23
N ARG A 595 -7.79 -23.96 -6.36
CA ARG A 595 -8.26 -22.63 -6.78
C ARG A 595 -7.09 -21.72 -7.07
N ARG A 596 -6.03 -21.77 -6.25
CA ARG A 596 -4.78 -21.05 -6.51
C ARG A 596 -4.11 -21.57 -7.77
N PHE A 597 -4.06 -22.89 -7.97
CA PHE A 597 -3.52 -23.48 -9.19
C PHE A 597 -4.27 -23.02 -10.46
N LEU A 598 -5.58 -22.78 -10.36
CA LEU A 598 -6.41 -22.22 -11.44
C LEU A 598 -6.38 -20.69 -11.54
N SER A 599 -5.68 -20.00 -10.64
CA SER A 599 -5.65 -18.54 -10.61
C SER A 599 -5.05 -17.99 -11.91
N PRO A 600 -5.74 -17.07 -12.62
CA PRO A 600 -5.17 -16.40 -13.79
C PRO A 600 -3.87 -15.66 -13.47
N TYR A 601 -3.77 -15.09 -12.27
CA TYR A 601 -2.58 -14.38 -11.81
C TYR A 601 -1.37 -15.32 -11.70
N GLU A 602 -1.52 -16.44 -11.00
CA GLU A 602 -0.41 -17.39 -10.82
C GLU A 602 -0.04 -18.06 -12.14
N ASN A 603 -1.02 -18.39 -12.99
CA ASN A 603 -0.77 -18.97 -14.31
C ASN A 603 -0.07 -18.02 -15.28
N HIS A 604 -0.26 -16.71 -15.11
CA HIS A 604 0.46 -15.70 -15.88
C HIS A 604 1.88 -15.49 -15.34
N ARG A 605 2.02 -15.44 -14.01
CA ARG A 605 3.30 -15.20 -13.34
C ARG A 605 4.26 -16.38 -13.46
N GLN A 606 3.78 -17.60 -13.22
CA GLN A 606 4.57 -18.83 -13.17
C GLN A 606 3.92 -19.95 -14.02
N PRO A 607 3.93 -19.81 -15.35
CA PRO A 607 3.28 -20.78 -16.24
C PRO A 607 3.93 -22.18 -16.21
N TRP A 608 5.18 -22.30 -15.75
CA TRP A 608 5.95 -23.55 -15.68
C TRP A 608 6.12 -24.09 -14.26
N ALA A 609 5.42 -23.56 -13.26
CA ALA A 609 5.59 -23.95 -11.87
C ALA A 609 5.45 -25.47 -11.64
N LEU A 610 4.60 -26.18 -12.39
CA LEU A 610 4.49 -27.64 -12.25
C LEU A 610 5.80 -28.34 -12.66
N LEU A 611 6.48 -27.84 -13.69
CA LEU A 611 7.81 -28.31 -14.07
C LEU A 611 8.84 -27.98 -13.00
N HIS A 612 8.77 -26.79 -12.38
CA HIS A 612 9.64 -26.42 -11.25
C HIS A 612 9.64 -27.50 -10.15
N GLU A 613 8.45 -27.88 -9.70
CA GLU A 613 8.30 -28.87 -8.62
C GLU A 613 8.67 -30.29 -9.07
N LEU A 614 8.37 -30.64 -10.32
CA LEU A 614 8.84 -31.88 -10.91
C LEU A 614 10.38 -31.91 -11.04
N ALA A 615 11.03 -30.75 -11.24
CA ALA A 615 12.48 -30.64 -11.26
C ALA A 615 13.07 -30.91 -9.86
N HIS A 616 12.45 -30.41 -8.78
CA HIS A 616 12.84 -30.82 -7.42
C HIS A 616 12.68 -32.32 -7.20
N ALA A 617 11.58 -32.91 -7.66
CA ALA A 617 11.36 -34.35 -7.56
C ALA A 617 12.42 -35.14 -8.34
N PHE A 618 12.78 -34.69 -9.54
CA PHE A 618 13.82 -35.31 -10.35
C PHE A 618 15.20 -35.20 -9.70
N HIS A 619 15.53 -34.02 -9.17
CA HIS A 619 16.79 -33.76 -8.48
C HIS A 619 16.94 -34.67 -7.27
N ASP A 620 15.89 -34.82 -6.44
CA ASP A 620 15.91 -35.73 -5.30
C ASP A 620 16.00 -37.21 -5.73
N GLN A 621 15.13 -37.65 -6.62
CA GLN A 621 14.90 -39.08 -6.86
C GLN A 621 15.88 -39.71 -7.86
N PHE A 622 16.49 -38.93 -8.76
CA PHE A 622 17.34 -39.46 -9.82
C PHE A 622 18.76 -38.89 -9.86
N LEU A 623 18.97 -37.67 -9.37
CA LEU A 623 20.30 -37.05 -9.30
C LEU A 623 20.92 -37.08 -7.90
N GLY A 624 20.08 -37.00 -6.87
CA GLY A 624 20.43 -36.67 -5.48
C GLY A 624 20.67 -35.16 -5.30
N PHE A 625 20.13 -34.55 -4.24
CA PHE A 625 20.35 -33.13 -3.93
C PHE A 625 21.83 -32.76 -3.67
N GLU A 626 22.66 -33.76 -3.37
CA GLU A 626 24.10 -33.61 -3.19
C GLU A 626 24.88 -33.76 -4.51
N ASN A 627 24.21 -33.60 -5.67
CA ASN A 627 24.87 -33.67 -6.95
C ASN A 627 25.92 -32.56 -7.07
N ARG A 628 27.19 -32.95 -6.97
CA ARG A 628 28.33 -32.04 -6.95
C ARG A 628 28.36 -31.06 -8.13
N ARG A 629 27.93 -31.50 -9.32
CA ARG A 629 27.92 -30.65 -10.53
C ARG A 629 26.89 -29.53 -10.42
N VAL A 630 25.73 -29.82 -9.83
CA VAL A 630 24.70 -28.81 -9.55
C VAL A 630 25.17 -27.85 -8.44
N GLN A 631 25.79 -28.37 -7.38
CA GLN A 631 26.34 -27.54 -6.30
C GLN A 631 27.43 -26.57 -6.81
N GLU A 632 28.39 -27.07 -7.58
CA GLU A 632 29.47 -26.24 -8.15
C GLU A 632 28.95 -25.20 -9.15
N ALA A 633 27.89 -25.52 -9.89
CA ALA A 633 27.24 -24.54 -10.78
C ALA A 633 26.47 -23.48 -9.98
N TRP A 634 25.75 -23.88 -8.94
CA TRP A 634 25.05 -22.96 -8.04
C TRP A 634 26.00 -22.02 -7.31
N GLU A 635 27.12 -22.52 -6.78
CA GLU A 635 28.12 -21.69 -6.09
C GLU A 635 28.68 -20.60 -7.00
N ARG A 636 28.94 -20.94 -8.27
CA ARG A 636 29.37 -19.97 -9.30
C ARG A 636 28.27 -18.97 -9.62
N PHE A 637 27.06 -19.45 -9.91
CA PHE A 637 25.90 -18.59 -10.17
C PHE A 637 25.66 -17.60 -9.02
N ARG A 638 25.69 -18.08 -7.77
CA ARG A 638 25.50 -17.25 -6.57
C ARG A 638 26.58 -16.19 -6.36
N SER A 639 27.77 -16.40 -6.93
CA SER A 639 28.86 -15.43 -6.87
C SER A 639 28.69 -14.27 -7.85
N HIS A 640 27.82 -14.39 -8.87
CA HIS A 640 27.61 -13.36 -9.87
C HIS A 640 26.71 -12.23 -9.30
N PRO A 641 27.21 -10.98 -9.16
CA PRO A 641 26.46 -9.89 -8.52
C PRO A 641 25.16 -9.53 -9.24
N GLN A 642 25.07 -9.82 -10.55
CA GLN A 642 23.89 -9.53 -11.36
C GLN A 642 22.61 -10.21 -10.84
N TYR A 643 22.73 -11.31 -10.10
CA TYR A 643 21.57 -12.04 -9.58
C TYR A 643 21.00 -11.49 -8.29
N GLN A 644 21.67 -10.54 -7.63
CA GLN A 644 21.13 -9.85 -6.46
C GLN A 644 19.96 -8.93 -6.82
N SER A 645 19.83 -8.56 -8.10
CA SER A 645 18.70 -7.80 -8.60
C SER A 645 18.47 -8.09 -10.08
N VAL A 646 17.49 -8.93 -10.37
CA VAL A 646 17.07 -9.29 -11.73
C VAL A 646 15.64 -8.89 -11.99
N LEU A 647 15.35 -8.68 -13.27
CA LEU A 647 13.99 -8.49 -13.75
C LEU A 647 13.19 -9.78 -13.50
N THR A 648 11.95 -9.61 -13.05
CA THR A 648 10.96 -10.68 -12.92
C THR A 648 9.95 -10.59 -14.06
N SER A 649 9.27 -11.70 -14.40
CA SER A 649 8.29 -11.73 -15.49
C SER A 649 7.16 -10.68 -15.34
N PRO A 650 6.71 -10.28 -14.12
CA PRO A 650 5.76 -9.18 -13.95
C PRO A 650 6.37 -7.77 -14.05
N GLY A 651 7.67 -7.66 -14.30
CA GLY A 651 8.38 -6.39 -14.54
C GLY A 651 9.05 -5.74 -13.32
N GLY A 652 9.12 -6.42 -12.17
CA GLY A 652 9.81 -5.92 -10.98
C GLY A 652 11.27 -6.36 -10.90
N MET A 653 12.13 -5.60 -10.22
CA MET A 653 13.51 -5.99 -9.90
C MET A 653 13.57 -6.65 -8.51
N ARG A 654 14.15 -7.85 -8.39
CA ARG A 654 14.28 -8.59 -7.12
C ARG A 654 15.51 -9.50 -7.13
N GLU A 655 15.96 -9.93 -5.95
CA GLU A 655 16.95 -10.99 -5.84
C GLU A 655 16.44 -12.28 -6.52
N HIS A 656 17.28 -12.91 -7.36
CA HIS A 656 16.89 -14.11 -8.09
C HIS A 656 16.67 -15.27 -7.13
N TYR A 657 15.52 -15.95 -7.25
CA TYR A 657 15.13 -17.03 -6.33
C TYR A 657 16.14 -18.20 -6.26
N ALA A 658 16.83 -18.50 -7.36
CA ALA A 658 17.92 -19.47 -7.46
C ALA A 658 19.10 -19.21 -6.47
N LEU A 659 19.22 -18.01 -5.90
CA LEU A 659 20.25 -17.71 -4.90
C LEU A 659 20.00 -18.40 -3.56
N THR A 660 18.77 -18.82 -3.28
CA THR A 660 18.34 -19.42 -2.01
C THR A 660 19.13 -20.67 -1.67
N ASN A 661 19.19 -21.65 -2.57
CA ASN A 661 19.96 -22.89 -2.42
C ASN A 661 20.11 -23.62 -3.77
N ALA A 662 20.98 -24.63 -3.83
CA ALA A 662 21.22 -25.41 -5.05
C ALA A 662 19.99 -26.15 -5.60
N LYS A 663 18.97 -26.41 -4.76
CA LYS A 663 17.72 -27.07 -5.19
C LYS A 663 16.84 -26.10 -5.97
N GLU A 664 16.66 -24.88 -5.46
CA GLU A 664 15.95 -23.80 -6.17
C GLU A 664 16.67 -23.45 -7.47
N PHE A 665 18.01 -23.33 -7.42
CA PHE A 665 18.81 -23.11 -8.61
C PHE A 665 18.54 -24.16 -9.70
N PHE A 666 18.53 -25.44 -9.35
CA PHE A 666 18.24 -26.49 -10.33
C PHE A 666 16.84 -26.37 -10.93
N ALA A 667 15.83 -26.06 -10.12
CA ALA A 667 14.44 -25.96 -10.57
C ALA A 667 14.22 -24.72 -11.47
N GLU A 668 14.69 -23.55 -11.04
CA GLU A 668 14.66 -22.28 -11.79
C GLU A 668 15.36 -22.41 -13.15
N MET A 669 16.57 -23.00 -13.16
CA MET A 669 17.32 -23.20 -14.41
C MET A 669 16.66 -24.23 -15.32
N THR A 670 15.90 -25.19 -14.77
CA THR A 670 15.11 -26.14 -15.54
C THR A 670 13.91 -25.46 -16.21
N GLU A 671 13.18 -24.59 -15.50
CA GLU A 671 12.10 -23.79 -16.08
C GLU A 671 12.62 -22.88 -17.20
N CYS A 672 13.76 -22.22 -16.97
CA CYS A 672 14.41 -21.40 -17.97
C CYS A 672 14.83 -22.21 -19.21
N TYR A 673 15.40 -23.40 -19.01
CA TYR A 673 15.91 -24.23 -20.10
C TYR A 673 14.81 -24.78 -21.01
N PHE A 674 13.68 -25.24 -20.44
CA PHE A 674 12.61 -25.86 -21.23
C PHE A 674 11.44 -24.94 -21.57
N GLY A 675 11.27 -23.85 -20.83
CA GLY A 675 10.05 -23.03 -20.87
C GLY A 675 10.33 -21.56 -20.66
N SER A 676 9.63 -20.98 -19.68
CA SER A 676 9.79 -19.60 -19.25
C SER A 676 9.89 -19.56 -17.73
N ASN A 677 10.99 -19.00 -17.24
CA ASN A 677 11.19 -18.69 -15.84
C ASN A 677 10.47 -17.39 -15.46
N ASP A 678 10.23 -17.18 -14.16
CA ASP A 678 9.68 -15.91 -13.64
C ASP A 678 10.76 -14.92 -13.16
N PHE A 679 12.04 -15.33 -13.17
CA PHE A 679 13.22 -14.47 -12.97
C PHE A 679 14.12 -14.51 -14.21
N PHE A 680 14.77 -13.39 -14.54
CA PHE A 680 15.77 -13.36 -15.61
C PHE A 680 17.01 -14.18 -15.20
N PRO A 681 17.53 -15.06 -16.08
CA PRO A 681 17.14 -15.28 -17.47
C PRO A 681 15.80 -16.00 -17.59
N PHE A 682 14.93 -15.51 -18.48
CA PHE A 682 13.57 -16.03 -18.61
C PHE A 682 13.51 -17.26 -19.51
N VAL A 683 14.35 -17.34 -20.54
CA VAL A 683 14.29 -18.40 -21.55
C VAL A 683 15.66 -18.97 -21.89
N ALA A 684 15.68 -20.16 -22.47
CA ALA A 684 16.89 -20.90 -22.82
C ALA A 684 17.94 -20.12 -23.62
N GLY A 685 17.50 -19.22 -24.51
CA GLY A 685 18.40 -18.38 -25.29
C GLY A 685 19.15 -17.34 -24.44
N GLU A 686 18.47 -16.78 -23.45
CA GLU A 686 19.06 -15.87 -22.47
C GLU A 686 19.98 -16.65 -21.52
N LEU A 687 19.52 -17.81 -21.03
CA LEU A 687 20.36 -18.69 -20.21
C LEU A 687 21.66 -19.06 -20.91
N LYS A 688 21.61 -19.41 -22.19
CA LYS A 688 22.80 -19.73 -22.99
C LYS A 688 23.76 -18.54 -23.12
N LYS A 689 23.22 -17.32 -23.16
CA LYS A 689 24.00 -16.09 -23.34
C LYS A 689 24.65 -15.64 -22.04
N GLU A 690 23.87 -15.61 -20.96
CA GLU A 690 24.30 -15.09 -19.67
C GLU A 690 25.05 -16.14 -18.85
N GLU A 691 24.65 -17.41 -18.94
CA GLU A 691 25.19 -18.53 -18.16
C GLU A 691 25.46 -19.77 -19.04
N PRO A 692 26.43 -19.69 -19.98
CA PRO A 692 26.70 -20.76 -20.95
C PRO A 692 27.06 -22.10 -20.29
N ASP A 693 27.75 -22.07 -19.14
CA ASP A 693 28.10 -23.26 -18.37
C ASP A 693 26.87 -23.92 -17.74
N VAL A 694 25.92 -23.11 -17.24
CA VAL A 694 24.65 -23.61 -16.69
C VAL A 694 23.79 -24.19 -17.80
N PHE A 695 23.74 -23.54 -18.96
CA PHE A 695 23.06 -24.08 -20.15
C PHE A 695 23.65 -25.44 -20.57
N ALA A 696 24.99 -25.56 -20.60
CA ALA A 696 25.66 -26.82 -20.91
C ALA A 696 25.35 -27.91 -19.88
N LEU A 697 25.33 -27.55 -18.59
CA LEU A 697 24.94 -28.45 -17.51
C LEU A 697 23.49 -28.93 -17.67
N MET A 698 22.54 -28.02 -17.91
CA MET A 698 21.13 -28.39 -18.13
C MET A 698 20.99 -29.33 -19.33
N LYS A 699 21.71 -29.07 -20.43
CA LYS A 699 21.77 -29.96 -21.59
C LYS A 699 22.31 -31.34 -21.26
N GLU A 700 23.31 -31.45 -20.39
CA GLU A 700 23.86 -32.74 -20.01
C GLU A 700 22.93 -33.53 -19.07
N LEU A 701 22.31 -32.85 -18.11
CA LEU A 701 21.43 -33.48 -17.11
C LEU A 701 20.08 -33.88 -17.69
N TRP A 702 19.49 -33.02 -18.52
CA TRP A 702 18.16 -33.21 -19.09
C TRP A 702 18.17 -33.71 -20.54
N GLY A 703 19.24 -33.49 -21.27
CA GLY A 703 19.35 -33.74 -22.71
C GLY A 703 19.17 -32.47 -23.57
N PRO A 704 19.38 -32.58 -24.89
CA PRO A 704 19.28 -31.44 -25.80
C PRO A 704 17.84 -30.95 -25.96
N LEU A 705 17.66 -29.62 -26.10
CA LEU A 705 16.39 -29.04 -26.53
C LEU A 705 15.97 -29.56 -27.92
N PRO A 706 14.67 -29.55 -28.25
CA PRO A 706 14.18 -29.98 -29.56
C PRO A 706 14.88 -29.22 -30.69
N SER A 707 15.28 -29.94 -31.75
CA SER A 707 15.95 -29.33 -32.90
C SER A 707 14.98 -28.43 -33.70
N PRO A 708 15.47 -27.39 -34.40
CA PRO A 708 14.64 -26.58 -35.30
C PRO A 708 13.95 -27.38 -36.42
N GLU A 709 14.47 -28.57 -36.74
CA GLU A 709 13.95 -29.50 -37.75
C GLU A 709 12.74 -30.31 -37.25
N ALA A 710 12.43 -30.24 -35.94
CA ALA A 710 11.26 -30.85 -35.33
C ALA A 710 10.01 -29.93 -35.34
N ARG A 711 10.04 -28.84 -36.12
CA ARG A 711 8.93 -27.87 -36.27
C ARG A 711 7.81 -28.36 -37.16
#